data_AF-A0A1Y1WY64-F1
#
_entry.id   AF-A0A1Y1WY64-F1
#
_cell.length_a   1.000
_cell.length_b   1.000
_cell.length_c   1.000
_cell.angle_alpha   90.00
_cell.angle_beta   90.00
_cell.angle_gamma   90.00
#
_symmetry.space_group_name_H-M   'P 1'
#
loop_
_entity.id
_entity.type
_entity.pdbx_description
1 polymer ?
#
loop_
_entity_poly.entity_id
_entity_poly.type
_entity_poly.pdbx_seq_one_letter_code
_entity_poly.pdbx_strand_id
1 'polypeptide(L)'
;MSNGGKAIWSTIDDYKCLGIYSNDTSLVNDDGIRTTDGIRVYMNTCNRNKRDQQWEFNVVSENYYTTTTTTTTTKTTKKTTTTKKTTTTKKTTTTTKKTTTTKKTTTTKKTTTTKKTTTTKKTTTTKKTTTTKKTTTKKSTTTTKKQTTIYTTKVKTTTTTTTTTITSTYKKTSTTTTKKKTTTSTKTKTTTTSKSSPSIKYSPVTLKESDKELSNPYIGWFHGASTVDLTDRPDIDCNYISKFSAVMKNKNGLQYLGVRLAEYRNKNITAEGLAGLDNLLNEYKKRKESIDPTTQVILRFYYDGEDNCKADSNYKPILISSSKKRIDEEEEEEEEESFGKFKQLDNGHLYLTEEDFEYIKQYNPNINDEDGDFHVSNDNDIDQIITEIEKEDETIEFYDDNNELQLLKINNKNEVEEEQIKVEKFENKQKYLDEQYLNNYNELTLSEKELKDYINNSIFCSDILSNDNKNIIENIDRKDNTMDDKIASYNATSDDLSKYDLKVAKEIIQVSYKKCETYSTSDPNICSKQKKISKYCISKFKGDDSFEKYDTTEVEPKDINIIVNHIKQLSKIVNKYKDLIFIYQGAFVGTWGEMHHSNYLELDDLNKILSTIEEYFDPSILLSVRTPKFHRGLINKSDESRSDRLGLFNDGLFYNKDDYGTYGSYDISKYDGYVKATREQEVEYQNKLCLTVPNGGEGVFNTKVSADTKINLSQEEITKLLKNPENYNNFYVSKEHAKNIHVSFLNDDFHKDLFRHWNLTTSNYIYEPNWNVTGLQYISNHLGYRYVLRSSSFSNNLLKIILENIGFAPAYKTFETKVYLKSTNQLLEVEIKTDNRKWSLDSKIEVRIDFKNNLSKFTDETYDVYFNMYDPNTKLDIKFGNTNEYYNDYGYKVGTLTIKK
;
A
#
# COMPACT_ATOMS: atom_id res chain seq x y z
N MET A 1 -22.31 -24.44 -8.09
CA MET A 1 -21.60 -25.70 -8.41
C MET A 1 -20.86 -25.50 -9.71
N SER A 2 -19.53 -25.51 -9.69
CA SER A 2 -18.68 -25.20 -10.85
C SER A 2 -17.39 -26.04 -10.81
N ASN A 3 -17.52 -27.33 -10.50
CA ASN A 3 -16.40 -28.28 -10.50
C ASN A 3 -16.31 -29.04 -11.83
N GLY A 4 -15.19 -28.88 -12.55
CA GLY A 4 -14.80 -29.76 -13.66
C GLY A 4 -14.66 -29.06 -15.02
N GLY A 5 -13.51 -28.38 -15.24
CA GLY A 5 -13.14 -27.84 -16.55
C GLY A 5 -12.88 -28.95 -17.58
N LYS A 6 -13.91 -29.28 -18.39
CA LYS A 6 -13.84 -30.26 -19.48
C LYS A 6 -14.67 -29.82 -20.68
N ALA A 7 -14.15 -28.88 -21.47
CA ALA A 7 -14.81 -28.44 -22.70
C ALA A 7 -13.82 -28.19 -23.85
N ILE A 8 -14.29 -28.40 -25.09
CA ILE A 8 -13.48 -28.37 -26.31
C ILE A 8 -13.93 -27.20 -27.18
N TRP A 9 -13.00 -26.31 -27.53
CA TRP A 9 -13.31 -25.08 -28.24
C TRP A 9 -13.65 -25.28 -29.71
N SER A 10 -14.63 -24.52 -30.21
CA SER A 10 -14.92 -24.43 -31.63
C SER A 10 -13.80 -23.71 -32.37
N THR A 11 -13.33 -24.28 -33.48
CA THR A 11 -12.37 -23.62 -34.39
C THR A 11 -13.02 -22.57 -35.30
N ILE A 12 -14.35 -22.42 -35.23
CA ILE A 12 -15.16 -21.53 -36.07
C ILE A 12 -15.71 -20.34 -35.26
N ASP A 13 -15.83 -20.46 -33.94
CA ASP A 13 -16.39 -19.43 -33.05
C ASP A 13 -15.69 -19.47 -31.66
N ASP A 14 -14.84 -18.46 -31.41
CA ASP A 14 -14.10 -18.25 -30.15
C ASP A 14 -14.98 -17.96 -28.92
N TYR A 15 -16.31 -17.99 -29.05
CA TYR A 15 -17.26 -17.93 -27.95
C TYR A 15 -18.02 -19.24 -27.71
N LYS A 16 -17.74 -20.32 -28.46
CA LYS A 16 -18.44 -21.60 -28.37
C LYS A 16 -17.52 -22.77 -28.01
N CYS A 17 -17.97 -23.61 -27.09
CA CYS A 17 -17.27 -24.82 -26.72
C CYS A 17 -18.21 -26.00 -26.43
N LEU A 18 -17.75 -27.21 -26.76
CA LEU A 18 -18.45 -28.48 -26.60
C LEU A 18 -18.18 -29.08 -25.22
N GLY A 19 -19.24 -29.32 -24.45
CA GLY A 19 -19.21 -30.09 -23.20
C GLY A 19 -19.73 -31.52 -23.42
N ILE A 20 -19.32 -32.46 -22.57
CA ILE A 20 -19.85 -33.83 -22.52
C ILE A 20 -20.91 -33.91 -21.42
N TYR A 21 -22.03 -34.60 -21.66
CA TYR A 21 -23.07 -34.76 -20.64
C TYR A 21 -22.53 -35.49 -19.39
N SER A 22 -22.97 -35.05 -18.20
CA SER A 22 -22.54 -35.62 -16.90
C SER A 22 -22.66 -37.13 -16.85
N ASN A 23 -23.75 -37.66 -17.41
CA ASN A 23 -24.11 -39.07 -17.39
C ASN A 23 -23.25 -39.93 -18.36
N ASP A 24 -22.56 -39.27 -19.31
CA ASP A 24 -21.71 -39.92 -20.32
C ASP A 24 -20.22 -39.70 -20.00
N THR A 25 -19.89 -38.95 -18.94
CA THR A 25 -18.51 -38.53 -18.63
C THR A 25 -17.61 -39.69 -18.19
N SER A 26 -18.18 -40.80 -17.71
CA SER A 26 -17.46 -42.06 -17.44
C SER A 26 -17.05 -42.80 -18.72
N LEU A 27 -17.83 -42.69 -19.81
CA LEU A 27 -17.62 -43.39 -21.08
C LEU A 27 -16.42 -42.86 -21.89
N VAL A 28 -15.78 -41.78 -21.40
CA VAL A 28 -14.65 -41.12 -22.06
C VAL A 28 -13.34 -41.86 -21.82
N ASN A 29 -13.13 -42.37 -20.59
CA ASN A 29 -11.83 -42.88 -20.12
C ASN A 29 -11.76 -44.41 -19.96
N ASP A 30 -12.89 -45.12 -19.96
CA ASP A 30 -12.94 -46.56 -19.77
C ASP A 30 -13.70 -47.23 -20.92
N ASP A 31 -12.94 -47.91 -21.78
CA ASP A 31 -13.46 -48.61 -22.96
C ASP A 31 -14.24 -49.88 -22.57
N GLY A 32 -14.02 -50.42 -21.36
CA GLY A 32 -14.78 -51.55 -20.81
C GLY A 32 -16.19 -51.18 -20.33
N ILE A 33 -16.48 -49.88 -20.18
CA ILE A 33 -17.80 -49.35 -19.79
C ILE A 33 -18.57 -48.82 -21.02
N ARG A 34 -17.91 -48.63 -22.17
CA ARG A 34 -18.47 -48.02 -23.38
C ARG A 34 -19.40 -49.00 -24.12
N THR A 35 -20.71 -48.82 -23.96
CA THR A 35 -21.74 -49.64 -24.63
C THR A 35 -22.15 -49.15 -26.03
N THR A 36 -21.63 -48.01 -26.49
CA THR A 36 -21.94 -47.41 -27.80
C THR A 36 -20.73 -46.65 -28.37
N ASP A 37 -20.55 -46.71 -29.69
CA ASP A 37 -19.44 -46.08 -30.43
C ASP A 37 -19.45 -44.53 -30.46
N GLY A 38 -20.37 -43.90 -29.72
CA GLY A 38 -20.54 -42.45 -29.66
C GLY A 38 -20.88 -41.96 -28.25
N ILE A 39 -20.52 -40.70 -27.99
CA ILE A 39 -20.70 -40.00 -26.71
C ILE A 39 -21.52 -38.73 -26.96
N ARG A 40 -22.47 -38.39 -26.08
CA ARG A 40 -23.31 -37.19 -26.27
C ARG A 40 -22.60 -35.92 -25.82
N VAL A 41 -22.63 -34.92 -26.69
CA VAL A 41 -22.06 -33.59 -26.48
C VAL A 41 -23.13 -32.50 -26.58
N TYR A 42 -22.87 -31.33 -25.99
CA TYR A 42 -23.71 -30.13 -26.08
C TYR A 42 -22.85 -28.88 -26.27
N MET A 43 -23.42 -27.84 -26.89
CA MET A 43 -22.70 -26.62 -27.26
C MET A 43 -23.02 -25.48 -26.28
N ASN A 44 -22.01 -25.04 -25.52
CA ASN A 44 -22.09 -23.91 -24.58
C ASN A 44 -21.58 -22.61 -25.21
N THR A 45 -21.92 -21.47 -24.57
CA THR A 45 -21.18 -20.21 -24.71
C THR A 45 -20.08 -20.16 -23.65
N CYS A 46 -18.86 -19.75 -24.00
CA CYS A 46 -17.66 -19.96 -23.18
C CYS A 46 -16.72 -18.72 -23.19
N ASN A 47 -15.91 -18.54 -22.13
CA ASN A 47 -15.05 -17.36 -21.94
C ASN A 47 -13.71 -17.46 -22.72
N ARG A 48 -13.42 -16.45 -23.55
CA ARG A 48 -12.23 -16.30 -24.43
C ARG A 48 -10.85 -16.61 -23.82
N ASN A 49 -10.72 -16.60 -22.49
CA ASN A 49 -9.45 -16.82 -21.79
C ASN A 49 -8.86 -18.24 -21.94
N LYS A 50 -9.60 -19.23 -22.49
CA LYS A 50 -9.13 -20.60 -22.84
C LYS A 50 -8.47 -21.43 -21.72
N ARG A 51 -8.60 -21.01 -20.45
CA ARG A 51 -7.90 -21.60 -19.28
C ARG A 51 -8.19 -23.09 -19.01
N ASP A 52 -9.33 -23.60 -19.49
CA ASP A 52 -9.81 -24.97 -19.24
C ASP A 52 -9.64 -25.95 -20.42
N GLN A 53 -8.70 -25.70 -21.34
CA GLN A 53 -8.32 -26.70 -22.34
C GLN A 53 -7.62 -27.89 -21.68
N GLN A 54 -8.33 -29.01 -21.52
CA GLN A 54 -7.79 -30.28 -21.02
C GLN A 54 -7.82 -31.44 -22.05
N TRP A 55 -8.28 -31.18 -23.28
CA TRP A 55 -8.52 -32.22 -24.30
C TRP A 55 -8.15 -31.73 -25.69
N GLU A 56 -7.36 -32.52 -26.41
CA GLU A 56 -7.02 -32.35 -27.83
C GLU A 56 -7.48 -33.60 -28.60
N PHE A 57 -8.30 -33.41 -29.64
CA PHE A 57 -8.68 -34.50 -30.54
C PHE A 57 -7.64 -34.66 -31.65
N ASN A 58 -6.85 -35.72 -31.56
CA ASN A 58 -6.08 -36.21 -32.70
C ASN A 58 -7.04 -36.90 -33.68
N VAL A 59 -7.19 -36.35 -34.89
CA VAL A 59 -8.05 -36.93 -35.93
C VAL A 59 -7.37 -38.18 -36.51
N VAL A 60 -7.78 -39.35 -36.04
CA VAL A 60 -7.22 -40.65 -36.49
C VAL A 60 -7.69 -41.01 -37.90
N SER A 61 -8.92 -40.64 -38.25
CA SER A 61 -9.44 -40.63 -39.63
C SER A 61 -10.65 -39.70 -39.74
N GLU A 62 -10.96 -39.23 -40.95
CA GLU A 62 -12.01 -38.24 -41.19
C GLU A 62 -12.95 -38.75 -42.30
N ASN A 63 -14.22 -39.00 -41.97
CA ASN A 63 -15.24 -39.57 -42.86
C ASN A 63 -16.39 -38.57 -43.16
N TYR A 64 -16.11 -37.27 -43.11
CA TYR A 64 -17.15 -36.24 -43.15
C TYR A 64 -17.46 -35.76 -44.58
N TYR A 65 -18.52 -36.29 -45.18
CA TYR A 65 -19.06 -35.77 -46.44
C TYR A 65 -19.87 -34.49 -46.20
N THR A 66 -19.31 -33.33 -46.56
CA THR A 66 -19.98 -32.03 -46.44
C THR A 66 -21.13 -31.87 -47.44
N THR A 67 -22.33 -32.30 -47.06
CA THR A 67 -23.56 -32.03 -47.80
C THR A 67 -23.92 -30.55 -47.69
N THR A 68 -23.56 -29.76 -48.72
CA THR A 68 -23.81 -28.32 -48.76
C THR A 68 -25.28 -28.03 -49.05
N THR A 69 -26.09 -27.92 -48.00
CA THR A 69 -27.51 -27.56 -48.11
C THR A 69 -27.66 -26.06 -48.40
N THR A 70 -27.77 -25.70 -49.67
CA THR A 70 -27.96 -24.32 -50.13
C THR A 70 -29.34 -23.77 -49.71
N THR A 71 -29.40 -23.06 -48.58
CA THR A 71 -30.61 -22.36 -48.13
C THR A 71 -30.85 -21.11 -48.98
N THR A 72 -31.72 -21.21 -49.97
CA THR A 72 -32.06 -20.12 -50.90
C THR A 72 -32.94 -19.06 -50.24
N THR A 73 -32.34 -18.04 -49.60
CA THR A 73 -33.07 -16.87 -49.10
C THR A 73 -33.48 -15.95 -50.26
N THR A 74 -34.78 -15.88 -50.55
CA THR A 74 -35.35 -15.12 -51.68
C THR A 74 -35.10 -13.62 -51.55
N LYS A 75 -34.25 -13.05 -52.43
CA LYS A 75 -34.01 -11.60 -52.50
C LYS A 75 -35.17 -10.87 -53.18
N THR A 76 -35.89 -10.02 -52.44
CA THR A 76 -36.84 -9.05 -53.01
C THR A 76 -36.09 -7.83 -53.55
N THR A 77 -35.88 -7.77 -54.86
CA THR A 77 -35.03 -6.75 -55.50
C THR A 77 -35.74 -5.40 -55.67
N LYS A 78 -35.18 -4.32 -55.12
CA LYS A 78 -35.37 -2.95 -55.64
C LYS A 78 -34.03 -2.42 -56.17
N LYS A 79 -34.04 -1.89 -57.39
CA LYS A 79 -32.83 -1.41 -58.08
C LYS A 79 -32.33 -0.10 -57.48
N THR A 80 -31.03 -0.01 -57.27
CA THR A 80 -30.29 1.27 -57.25
C THR A 80 -29.37 1.29 -58.47
N THR A 81 -29.46 2.33 -59.30
CA THR A 81 -28.73 2.40 -60.58
C THR A 81 -27.57 3.38 -60.45
N THR A 82 -26.34 2.90 -60.66
CA THR A 82 -25.12 3.72 -60.60
C THR A 82 -24.85 4.44 -61.92
N THR A 83 -24.43 5.71 -61.87
CA THR A 83 -23.81 6.40 -63.03
C THR A 83 -22.67 7.30 -62.56
N LYS A 84 -21.50 7.22 -63.22
CA LYS A 84 -20.33 8.09 -63.01
C LYS A 84 -20.22 9.13 -64.13
N LYS A 85 -19.83 10.38 -63.83
CA LYS A 85 -18.53 10.94 -64.28
C LYS A 85 -18.21 12.38 -63.80
N THR A 86 -16.93 12.70 -63.99
CA THR A 86 -16.15 13.88 -63.60
C THR A 86 -16.33 15.11 -64.50
N THR A 87 -16.22 16.33 -63.93
CA THR A 87 -15.61 17.55 -64.50
C THR A 87 -15.36 18.55 -63.34
N THR A 88 -14.23 19.26 -63.11
CA THR A 88 -13.26 20.04 -63.91
C THR A 88 -13.46 21.56 -63.71
N THR A 89 -12.42 22.26 -63.23
CA THR A 89 -12.46 23.65 -62.73
C THR A 89 -11.94 24.69 -63.74
N LYS A 90 -12.53 25.90 -63.81
CA LYS A 90 -11.81 27.19 -64.05
C LYS A 90 -12.69 28.46 -63.92
N LYS A 91 -12.00 29.56 -63.52
CA LYS A 91 -12.20 31.02 -63.71
C LYS A 91 -13.52 31.52 -64.36
N THR A 92 -14.06 32.71 -64.01
CA THR A 92 -13.38 34.02 -64.10
C THR A 92 -14.01 35.12 -63.21
N THR A 93 -13.26 36.21 -63.01
CA THR A 93 -13.49 37.41 -62.17
C THR A 93 -14.63 38.34 -62.58
N THR A 94 -15.19 39.08 -61.61
CA THR A 94 -15.39 40.55 -61.72
C THR A 94 -15.29 41.29 -60.38
N THR A 95 -15.08 42.61 -60.45
CA THR A 95 -14.94 43.59 -59.35
C THR A 95 -16.31 43.95 -58.70
N THR A 96 -16.48 44.76 -57.63
CA THR A 96 -15.98 46.16 -57.49
C THR A 96 -16.26 46.84 -56.12
N LYS A 97 -15.36 47.77 -55.76
CA LYS A 97 -15.55 49.05 -55.01
C LYS A 97 -15.53 49.11 -53.45
N LYS A 98 -14.82 50.15 -52.98
CA LYS A 98 -14.80 50.72 -51.61
C LYS A 98 -15.85 51.83 -51.45
N THR A 99 -16.38 51.98 -50.23
CA THR A 99 -16.72 53.25 -49.55
C THR A 99 -16.85 52.92 -48.05
N THR A 100 -16.08 53.41 -47.05
CA THR A 100 -15.70 54.76 -46.54
C THR A 100 -16.82 55.69 -46.07
N THR A 101 -16.60 56.21 -44.85
CA THR A 101 -17.28 57.32 -44.09
C THR A 101 -18.48 56.99 -43.19
N THR A 102 -18.83 57.75 -42.13
CA THR A 102 -18.07 58.55 -41.10
C THR A 102 -19.06 59.09 -40.04
N LYS A 103 -18.83 58.82 -38.74
CA LYS A 103 -19.17 59.61 -37.51
C LYS A 103 -19.08 58.69 -36.29
N LYS A 104 -18.47 58.98 -35.12
CA LYS A 104 -17.91 60.18 -34.46
C LYS A 104 -18.85 61.04 -33.59
N THR A 105 -18.96 60.61 -32.33
CA THR A 105 -19.23 61.35 -31.07
C THR A 105 -18.53 60.52 -29.96
N THR A 106 -17.69 60.97 -29.03
CA THR A 106 -17.47 62.24 -28.28
C THR A 106 -18.75 62.77 -27.62
N THR A 107 -18.83 63.06 -26.31
CA THR A 107 -17.80 63.21 -25.24
C THR A 107 -18.42 62.72 -23.89
N THR A 108 -17.82 62.71 -22.68
CA THR A 108 -16.88 63.65 -22.03
C THR A 108 -16.13 63.01 -20.83
N LYS A 109 -15.25 63.82 -20.20
CA LYS A 109 -14.64 63.76 -18.85
C LYS A 109 -15.52 63.14 -17.74
N LYS A 110 -15.02 62.45 -16.71
CA LYS A 110 -13.85 62.69 -15.79
C LYS A 110 -14.09 63.81 -14.77
N THR A 111 -14.35 63.45 -13.51
CA THR A 111 -14.13 64.32 -12.35
C THR A 111 -13.21 63.59 -11.36
N THR A 112 -12.12 64.25 -10.99
CA THR A 112 -11.19 63.83 -9.94
C THR A 112 -11.17 64.94 -8.88
N THR A 113 -10.50 64.71 -7.74
CA THR A 113 -10.14 65.65 -6.66
C THR A 113 -11.09 65.73 -5.46
N THR A 114 -10.65 66.03 -4.22
CA THR A 114 -9.35 65.86 -3.51
C THR A 114 -9.58 66.29 -2.05
N LYS A 115 -9.10 65.55 -1.03
CA LYS A 115 -8.30 66.08 0.10
C LYS A 115 -7.98 65.06 1.22
N LYS A 116 -6.74 64.57 1.14
CA LYS A 116 -5.77 64.48 2.24
C LYS A 116 -6.12 65.35 3.48
N THR A 117 -6.17 64.73 4.65
CA THR A 117 -5.84 65.36 5.94
C THR A 117 -4.76 64.50 6.61
N THR A 118 -3.89 65.08 7.43
CA THR A 118 -2.75 64.39 8.04
C THR A 118 -2.57 64.92 9.46
N THR A 119 -2.57 64.04 10.46
CA THR A 119 -2.34 64.45 11.85
C THR A 119 -1.41 63.47 12.57
N THR A 120 -0.22 63.95 12.90
CA THR A 120 0.82 63.22 13.64
C THR A 120 0.47 63.11 15.12
N LYS A 121 0.77 61.97 15.76
CA LYS A 121 1.26 62.00 17.14
C LYS A 121 2.25 60.86 17.42
N LYS A 122 3.25 61.17 18.24
CA LYS A 122 4.41 60.33 18.54
C LYS A 122 4.84 60.59 19.99
N THR A 123 4.78 59.58 20.85
CA THR A 123 5.27 59.59 22.23
C THR A 123 5.58 58.14 22.63
N THR A 124 6.82 57.66 22.48
CA THR A 124 7.91 57.68 23.48
C THR A 124 7.60 56.94 24.79
N THR A 125 8.20 55.75 24.91
CA THR A 125 8.92 55.21 26.08
C THR A 125 8.41 55.54 27.50
N THR A 126 8.18 54.48 28.28
CA THR A 126 8.58 54.45 29.69
C THR A 126 9.40 53.19 29.94
N LYS A 127 10.33 53.26 30.89
CA LYS A 127 11.34 52.23 31.25
C LYS A 127 11.20 51.97 32.75
N LYS A 128 11.86 50.92 33.27
CA LYS A 128 11.95 50.57 34.71
C LYS A 128 10.62 49.97 35.27
N THR A 129 10.59 49.13 36.31
CA THR A 129 11.68 48.68 37.21
C THR A 129 11.53 47.18 37.58
N THR A 130 12.65 46.54 37.86
CA THR A 130 12.76 45.25 38.57
C THR A 130 12.02 45.24 39.90
N THR A 131 11.41 44.12 40.28
CA THR A 131 11.23 43.75 41.70
C THR A 131 11.50 42.26 41.88
N THR A 132 12.20 41.89 42.97
CA THR A 132 12.63 40.51 43.24
C THR A 132 11.82 39.90 44.37
N LYS A 133 11.45 38.61 44.28
CA LYS A 133 11.30 37.79 45.48
C LYS A 133 11.68 36.32 45.25
N LYS A 134 12.49 35.78 46.16
CA LYS A 134 12.91 34.37 46.25
C LYS A 134 12.14 33.69 47.39
N THR A 135 11.78 32.43 47.16
CA THR A 135 11.61 31.34 48.16
C THR A 135 11.46 30.05 47.33
N THR A 136 12.42 29.15 47.06
CA THR A 136 13.57 28.53 47.77
C THR A 136 13.25 27.58 48.93
N THR A 137 12.96 26.32 48.58
CA THR A 137 13.37 25.09 49.29
C THR A 137 13.51 23.96 48.25
N LYS A 138 14.73 23.54 47.87
CA LYS A 138 15.48 22.38 48.38
C LYS A 138 14.77 21.04 48.10
N LYS A 139 15.23 20.27 47.09
CA LYS A 139 16.25 19.18 47.13
C LYS A 139 15.61 17.79 47.36
N SER A 140 16.15 16.67 46.85
CA SER A 140 17.54 16.43 46.46
C SER A 140 17.73 15.65 45.16
N THR A 141 18.81 15.96 44.44
CA THR A 141 19.42 15.12 43.41
C THR A 141 20.59 14.31 43.98
N THR A 142 20.90 13.18 43.34
CA THR A 142 22.21 12.52 43.41
C THR A 142 22.63 12.17 41.98
N THR A 143 23.76 12.70 41.52
CA THR A 143 24.25 12.47 40.14
C THR A 143 25.77 12.44 40.14
N THR A 144 26.36 11.36 39.67
CA THR A 144 27.83 11.21 39.58
C THR A 144 28.26 11.43 38.13
N LYS A 145 28.96 12.55 37.88
CA LYS A 145 29.47 12.89 36.54
C LYS A 145 30.61 11.96 36.11
N LYS A 146 30.71 11.74 34.79
CA LYS A 146 32.00 11.91 34.11
C LYS A 146 31.81 12.65 32.77
N GLN A 147 32.91 13.11 32.20
CA GLN A 147 32.95 14.31 31.39
C GLN A 147 33.93 14.12 30.23
N THR A 148 33.50 14.42 29.00
CA THR A 148 34.37 14.47 27.82
C THR A 148 34.02 15.73 27.02
N THR A 149 35.02 16.56 26.77
CA THR A 149 34.88 17.85 26.05
C THR A 149 35.32 17.67 24.60
N ILE A 150 34.57 18.24 23.64
CA ILE A 150 35.00 18.33 22.24
C ILE A 150 35.12 19.81 21.87
N TYR A 151 36.25 20.18 21.27
CA TYR A 151 36.48 21.50 20.69
C TYR A 151 36.10 21.51 19.20
N THR A 152 35.42 22.57 18.77
CA THR A 152 35.10 22.81 17.35
C THR A 152 36.16 23.71 16.69
N THR A 153 36.70 23.25 15.55
CA THR A 153 37.45 24.09 14.61
C THR A 153 37.04 23.75 13.18
N LYS A 154 36.46 24.72 12.48
CA LYS A 154 36.13 24.61 11.04
C LYS A 154 37.41 24.73 10.21
N VAL A 155 37.64 23.79 9.30
CA VAL A 155 38.53 23.97 8.14
C VAL A 155 37.73 23.63 6.88
N LYS A 156 37.89 24.45 5.85
CA LYS A 156 37.13 24.38 4.60
C LYS A 156 38.07 23.92 3.48
N THR A 157 37.86 22.72 2.96
CA THR A 157 38.73 22.13 1.92
C THR A 157 37.91 21.80 0.68
N THR A 158 38.11 22.57 -0.39
CA THR A 158 37.59 22.24 -1.72
C THR A 158 38.53 21.24 -2.38
N THR A 159 38.01 20.14 -2.92
CA THR A 159 38.79 19.17 -3.69
C THR A 159 38.12 18.91 -5.03
N THR A 160 38.80 19.27 -6.12
CA THR A 160 38.34 19.03 -7.49
C THR A 160 38.66 17.59 -7.90
N THR A 161 37.66 16.86 -8.40
CA THR A 161 37.87 15.52 -8.98
C THR A 161 38.60 15.64 -10.32
N THR A 162 39.64 14.85 -10.55
CA THR A 162 40.26 14.73 -11.88
C THR A 162 40.73 13.30 -12.11
N THR A 163 40.19 12.68 -13.16
CA THR A 163 40.45 11.28 -13.53
C THR A 163 41.80 11.14 -14.24
N THR A 164 42.64 10.19 -13.86
CA THR A 164 43.73 9.72 -14.73
C THR A 164 44.09 8.26 -14.44
N THR A 165 43.95 7.40 -15.46
CA THR A 165 44.35 5.99 -15.44
C THR A 165 45.76 5.86 -16.02
N ILE A 166 46.74 5.35 -15.26
CA ILE A 166 48.06 4.98 -15.80
C ILE A 166 48.51 3.63 -15.26
N THR A 167 48.72 2.67 -16.17
CA THR A 167 49.47 1.43 -15.96
C THR A 167 50.96 1.67 -16.17
N SER A 168 51.81 1.20 -15.24
CA SER A 168 53.22 0.92 -15.58
C SER A 168 53.82 -0.15 -14.67
N THR A 169 54.42 -1.17 -15.29
CA THR A 169 55.33 -2.10 -14.64
C THR A 169 56.72 -1.48 -14.52
N TYR A 170 57.40 -1.62 -13.38
CA TYR A 170 58.86 -1.52 -13.33
C TYR A 170 59.48 -2.50 -12.35
N LYS A 171 60.52 -3.19 -12.84
CA LYS A 171 61.33 -4.18 -12.13
C LYS A 171 62.75 -3.63 -12.05
N LYS A 172 63.31 -3.45 -10.85
CA LYS A 172 64.73 -3.07 -10.72
C LYS A 172 65.40 -3.70 -9.51
N THR A 173 66.44 -4.47 -9.80
CA THR A 173 67.35 -5.08 -8.83
C THR A 173 68.32 -4.04 -8.27
N SER A 174 68.74 -4.18 -7.01
CA SER A 174 70.03 -3.66 -6.54
C SER A 174 70.57 -4.52 -5.41
N THR A 175 71.86 -4.37 -5.10
CA THR A 175 72.68 -5.43 -4.49
C THR A 175 73.45 -4.99 -3.26
N THR A 176 73.48 -5.89 -2.28
CA THR A 176 74.61 -6.22 -1.38
C THR A 176 75.41 -5.07 -0.73
N THR A 177 75.35 -4.98 0.60
CA THR A 177 76.60 -5.02 1.39
C THR A 177 76.39 -5.56 2.80
N THR A 178 77.22 -6.52 3.19
CA THR A 178 77.22 -7.13 4.53
C THR A 178 78.35 -6.53 5.36
N LYS A 179 78.09 -6.10 6.60
CA LYS A 179 79.12 -6.01 7.64
C LYS A 179 78.67 -6.70 8.92
N LYS A 180 79.61 -7.45 9.49
CA LYS A 180 79.42 -8.45 10.56
C LYS A 180 79.93 -7.86 11.87
N LYS A 181 79.14 -7.94 12.96
CA LYS A 181 79.66 -7.74 14.32
C LYS A 181 79.18 -8.88 15.22
N THR A 182 80.12 -9.72 15.61
CA THR A 182 79.88 -10.86 16.50
C THR A 182 79.71 -10.36 17.93
N THR A 183 78.71 -10.87 18.65
CA THR A 183 78.64 -10.79 20.13
C THR A 183 78.17 -12.15 20.65
N THR A 184 78.82 -12.67 21.68
CA THR A 184 78.64 -14.05 22.17
C THR A 184 77.84 -14.06 23.47
N SER A 185 76.80 -14.88 23.57
CA SER A 185 76.13 -15.17 24.84
C SER A 185 75.67 -16.63 24.94
N THR A 186 76.26 -17.34 25.90
CA THR A 186 75.75 -18.51 26.65
C THR A 186 74.41 -19.13 26.25
N LYS A 187 74.43 -20.43 25.92
CA LYS A 187 73.23 -21.28 25.91
C LYS A 187 72.72 -21.52 27.34
N THR A 188 71.62 -20.90 27.72
CA THR A 188 70.77 -21.40 28.82
C THR A 188 69.74 -22.38 28.24
N LYS A 189 69.81 -23.65 28.63
CA LYS A 189 68.95 -24.71 28.07
C LYS A 189 67.60 -24.79 28.81
N THR A 190 66.76 -23.77 28.62
CA THR A 190 65.41 -23.75 29.21
C THR A 190 64.50 -24.74 28.47
N THR A 191 64.12 -25.84 29.14
CA THR A 191 63.23 -26.86 28.56
C THR A 191 61.78 -26.38 28.56
N THR A 192 61.43 -25.44 27.69
CA THR A 192 60.03 -25.06 27.45
C THR A 192 59.31 -26.20 26.76
N THR A 193 58.47 -26.93 27.49
CA THR A 193 57.45 -27.82 26.91
C THR A 193 56.44 -26.99 26.14
N SER A 194 56.70 -26.81 24.84
CA SER A 194 55.75 -26.21 23.92
C SER A 194 54.52 -27.11 23.83
N LYS A 195 53.44 -26.77 24.56
CA LYS A 195 52.11 -27.25 24.20
C LYS A 195 51.89 -26.86 22.74
N SER A 196 51.63 -27.86 21.89
CA SER A 196 51.17 -27.62 20.53
C SER A 196 49.92 -26.76 20.60
N SER A 197 49.90 -25.63 19.89
CA SER A 197 48.63 -24.97 19.59
C SER A 197 47.79 -25.95 18.76
N PRO A 198 46.51 -26.18 19.08
CA PRO A 198 45.69 -27.15 18.36
C PRO A 198 45.72 -26.89 16.85
N SER A 199 45.92 -27.94 16.06
CA SER A 199 45.94 -27.84 14.60
C SER A 199 44.51 -27.84 14.09
N ILE A 200 43.99 -26.62 13.89
CA ILE A 200 42.63 -26.40 13.39
C ILE A 200 42.64 -26.48 11.86
N LYS A 201 41.76 -27.31 11.32
CA LYS A 201 41.38 -27.37 9.90
C LYS A 201 39.94 -26.88 9.73
N TYR A 202 39.62 -26.40 8.55
CA TYR A 202 38.27 -25.99 8.18
C TYR A 202 37.94 -26.44 6.76
N SER A 203 36.77 -27.02 6.61
CA SER A 203 36.19 -27.45 5.34
C SER A 203 34.96 -26.57 5.07
N PRO A 204 35.04 -25.56 4.18
CA PRO A 204 33.86 -24.78 3.80
C PRO A 204 32.86 -25.67 3.04
N VAL A 205 31.55 -25.39 3.15
CA VAL A 205 30.57 -25.96 2.22
C VAL A 205 30.46 -25.09 0.96
N THR A 206 29.99 -25.67 -0.13
CA THR A 206 29.58 -24.88 -1.31
C THR A 206 28.31 -24.12 -0.97
N LEU A 207 28.40 -22.79 -0.92
CA LEU A 207 27.27 -21.89 -0.76
C LEU A 207 26.79 -21.49 -2.15
N LYS A 208 25.52 -21.79 -2.48
CA LYS A 208 24.91 -21.50 -3.78
C LYS A 208 23.80 -20.49 -3.62
N GLU A 209 23.71 -19.54 -4.54
CA GLU A 209 22.59 -18.59 -4.62
C GLU A 209 21.30 -19.31 -5.06
N SER A 210 20.17 -18.87 -4.53
CA SER A 210 18.84 -19.23 -5.00
C SER A 210 18.11 -17.99 -5.50
N ASP A 211 17.32 -18.18 -6.55
CA ASP A 211 16.43 -17.23 -7.20
C ASP A 211 15.00 -17.23 -6.64
N LYS A 212 14.70 -18.07 -5.63
CA LYS A 212 13.38 -18.19 -5.00
C LYS A 212 13.00 -16.99 -4.14
N GLU A 213 11.70 -16.80 -3.95
CA GLU A 213 11.14 -15.85 -2.98
C GLU A 213 11.60 -16.17 -1.54
N LEU A 214 11.67 -15.15 -0.68
CA LEU A 214 12.09 -15.28 0.72
C LEU A 214 11.01 -14.68 1.62
N SER A 215 10.42 -15.50 2.51
CA SER A 215 9.54 -15.00 3.57
C SER A 215 10.39 -14.36 4.66
N ASN A 216 10.52 -13.04 4.59
CA ASN A 216 11.31 -12.16 5.45
C ASN A 216 10.47 -10.91 5.77
N PRO A 217 10.58 -10.33 6.98
CA PRO A 217 9.85 -9.12 7.34
C PRO A 217 10.44 -7.86 6.66
N TYR A 218 9.61 -6.81 6.59
CA TYR A 218 9.97 -5.44 6.14
C TYR A 218 10.23 -5.26 4.64
N ILE A 219 9.93 -6.26 3.79
CA ILE A 219 10.27 -6.27 2.37
C ILE A 219 9.16 -6.88 1.51
N GLY A 220 9.33 -6.81 0.19
CA GLY A 220 8.52 -7.59 -0.75
C GLY A 220 7.23 -6.89 -1.17
N TRP A 221 6.25 -7.69 -1.54
CA TRP A 221 4.91 -7.18 -1.83
C TRP A 221 4.19 -6.78 -0.54
N PHE A 222 3.37 -5.72 -0.60
CA PHE A 222 2.37 -5.46 0.42
C PHE A 222 0.97 -5.82 -0.07
N HIS A 223 0.16 -6.33 0.84
CA HIS A 223 -1.09 -7.02 0.55
C HIS A 223 -2.30 -6.38 1.22
N GLY A 224 -3.47 -6.55 0.59
CA GLY A 224 -4.76 -6.11 1.14
C GLY A 224 -4.89 -4.59 1.16
N ALA A 225 -4.59 -3.95 0.01
CA ALA A 225 -4.57 -2.50 -0.17
C ALA A 225 -5.94 -1.77 -0.01
N SER A 226 -6.98 -2.48 0.43
CA SER A 226 -8.29 -1.92 0.75
C SER A 226 -8.24 -0.94 1.93
N THR A 227 -9.21 -0.03 1.95
CA THR A 227 -9.28 1.09 2.90
C THR A 227 -10.55 0.99 3.72
N VAL A 228 -10.45 1.12 5.04
CA VAL A 228 -11.61 1.09 5.94
C VAL A 228 -12.01 2.52 6.33
N ASP A 229 -13.32 2.77 6.45
CA ASP A 229 -13.82 3.96 7.14
C ASP A 229 -13.83 3.71 8.65
N LEU A 230 -13.21 4.59 9.42
CA LEU A 230 -13.34 4.59 10.87
C LEU A 230 -14.69 5.23 11.22
N THR A 231 -15.51 4.52 11.98
CA THR A 231 -16.90 4.90 12.27
C THR A 231 -17.29 4.51 13.70
N ASP A 232 -18.31 5.17 14.22
CA ASP A 232 -18.92 4.87 15.52
C ASP A 232 -19.66 3.50 15.52
N ARG A 233 -19.91 2.91 14.33
CA ARG A 233 -20.66 1.64 14.14
C ARG A 233 -19.97 0.58 13.27
N PRO A 234 -18.79 0.06 13.67
CA PRO A 234 -18.04 -0.96 12.93
C PRO A 234 -18.75 -2.33 12.82
N ASP A 235 -19.77 -2.58 13.65
CA ASP A 235 -20.59 -3.79 13.66
C ASP A 235 -21.62 -3.86 12.51
N ILE A 236 -21.92 -2.72 11.88
CA ILE A 236 -22.85 -2.62 10.75
C ILE A 236 -22.27 -1.93 9.51
N ASP A 237 -21.03 -1.43 9.52
CA ASP A 237 -20.36 -0.96 8.29
C ASP A 237 -19.83 -2.13 7.45
N CYS A 238 -20.30 -2.25 6.21
CA CYS A 238 -19.96 -3.38 5.34
C CYS A 238 -18.46 -3.47 5.00
N ASN A 239 -17.75 -2.34 4.91
CA ASN A 239 -16.32 -2.32 4.61
C ASN A 239 -15.53 -2.74 5.85
N TYR A 240 -15.86 -2.20 7.03
CA TYR A 240 -15.24 -2.63 8.29
C TYR A 240 -15.40 -4.14 8.52
N ILE A 241 -16.62 -4.68 8.40
CA ILE A 241 -16.87 -6.13 8.56
C ILE A 241 -15.99 -6.94 7.60
N SER A 242 -15.91 -6.52 6.33
CA SER A 242 -15.12 -7.20 5.29
C SER A 242 -13.61 -7.10 5.54
N LYS A 243 -13.10 -5.91 5.90
CA LYS A 243 -11.67 -5.70 6.22
C LYS A 243 -11.27 -6.52 7.43
N PHE A 244 -12.06 -6.49 8.50
CA PHE A 244 -11.79 -7.14 9.78
C PHE A 244 -11.60 -8.66 9.63
N SER A 245 -12.47 -9.34 8.88
CA SER A 245 -12.31 -10.77 8.60
C SER A 245 -11.24 -11.08 7.54
N ALA A 246 -11.03 -10.19 6.56
CA ALA A 246 -10.04 -10.36 5.51
C ALA A 246 -8.59 -10.34 6.02
N VAL A 247 -8.30 -9.66 7.14
CA VAL A 247 -6.95 -9.65 7.77
C VAL A 247 -6.38 -11.07 7.90
N MET A 248 -7.17 -12.04 8.36
CA MET A 248 -6.72 -13.42 8.54
C MET A 248 -6.61 -14.20 7.22
N LYS A 249 -7.26 -13.74 6.15
CA LYS A 249 -7.34 -14.38 4.83
C LYS A 249 -6.28 -13.87 3.84
N ASN A 250 -5.64 -12.73 4.12
CA ASN A 250 -4.57 -12.14 3.30
C ASN A 250 -3.36 -13.07 3.08
N LYS A 251 -2.56 -12.75 2.06
CA LYS A 251 -1.23 -13.35 1.80
C LYS A 251 -0.23 -12.97 2.89
N ASN A 252 0.81 -13.80 3.06
CA ASN A 252 1.88 -13.58 4.04
C ASN A 252 2.84 -12.47 3.61
N GLY A 253 3.48 -11.81 4.57
CA GLY A 253 4.39 -10.69 4.35
C GLY A 253 3.78 -9.35 4.75
N LEU A 254 4.21 -8.28 4.08
CA LEU A 254 3.83 -6.91 4.39
C LEU A 254 2.32 -6.69 4.10
N GLN A 255 1.64 -5.92 4.94
CA GLN A 255 0.21 -5.65 4.87
C GLN A 255 -0.05 -4.14 4.78
N TYR A 256 -1.18 -3.74 4.21
CA TYR A 256 -1.63 -2.34 4.20
C TYR A 256 -2.94 -2.12 4.97
N LEU A 257 -2.96 -1.04 5.74
CA LEU A 257 -4.15 -0.53 6.42
C LEU A 257 -4.27 0.98 6.19
N GLY A 258 -5.10 1.35 5.21
CA GLY A 258 -5.60 2.71 5.04
C GLY A 258 -6.85 2.92 5.89
N VAL A 259 -6.91 4.02 6.64
CA VAL A 259 -8.02 4.35 7.55
C VAL A 259 -8.52 5.76 7.24
N ARG A 260 -9.79 5.86 6.83
CA ARG A 260 -10.47 7.14 6.56
C ARG A 260 -11.13 7.67 7.83
N LEU A 261 -10.97 8.97 8.08
CA LEU A 261 -11.44 9.68 9.26
C LEU A 261 -12.55 10.69 8.92
N ALA A 262 -13.22 10.53 7.77
CA ALA A 262 -14.23 11.45 7.24
C ALA A 262 -15.34 11.78 8.26
N GLU A 263 -15.81 10.77 9.00
CA GLU A 263 -16.87 10.88 10.01
C GLU A 263 -16.47 11.78 11.21
N TYR A 264 -15.18 12.03 11.39
CA TYR A 264 -14.63 12.88 12.46
C TYR A 264 -14.07 14.21 11.96
N ARG A 265 -14.28 14.59 10.69
CA ARG A 265 -13.67 15.81 10.10
C ARG A 265 -13.97 17.13 10.84
N ASN A 266 -15.03 17.16 11.65
CA ASN A 266 -15.51 18.29 12.45
C ASN A 266 -15.55 18.00 13.97
N LYS A 267 -15.28 16.76 14.41
CA LYS A 267 -15.35 16.30 15.81
C LYS A 267 -14.05 15.62 16.26
N ASN A 268 -13.87 15.41 17.57
CA ASN A 268 -12.87 14.45 18.04
C ASN A 268 -13.31 13.02 17.67
N ILE A 269 -12.36 12.09 17.58
CA ILE A 269 -12.68 10.65 17.44
C ILE A 269 -13.30 10.17 18.76
N THR A 270 -14.32 9.33 18.68
CA THR A 270 -15.06 8.75 19.82
C THR A 270 -14.30 7.60 20.49
N ALA A 271 -14.85 7.05 21.58
CA ALA A 271 -14.32 5.83 22.18
C ALA A 271 -14.54 4.62 21.25
N GLU A 272 -15.68 4.60 20.56
CA GLU A 272 -16.15 3.60 19.61
C GLU A 272 -15.24 3.53 18.37
N GLY A 273 -14.96 4.68 17.75
CA GLY A 273 -14.03 4.78 16.62
C GLY A 273 -12.60 4.41 17.01
N LEU A 274 -12.15 4.79 18.22
CA LEU A 274 -10.85 4.38 18.74
C LEU A 274 -10.80 2.85 18.99
N ALA A 275 -11.84 2.26 19.56
CA ALA A 275 -11.96 0.80 19.70
C ALA A 275 -11.98 0.10 18.33
N GLY A 276 -12.57 0.71 17.30
CA GLY A 276 -12.49 0.27 15.89
C GLY A 276 -11.05 0.09 15.41
N LEU A 277 -10.17 1.06 15.66
CA LEU A 277 -8.77 0.96 15.26
C LEU A 277 -8.01 -0.10 16.08
N ASP A 278 -8.21 -0.13 17.40
CA ASP A 278 -7.51 -1.09 18.28
C ASP A 278 -7.86 -2.54 17.89
N ASN A 279 -9.15 -2.83 17.68
CA ASN A 279 -9.61 -4.14 17.20
C ASN A 279 -8.98 -4.54 15.85
N LEU A 280 -8.96 -3.64 14.85
CA LEU A 280 -8.32 -3.94 13.55
C LEU A 280 -6.82 -4.25 13.67
N LEU A 281 -6.07 -3.44 14.43
CA LEU A 281 -4.65 -3.70 14.67
C LEU A 281 -4.42 -4.96 15.52
N ASN A 282 -5.38 -5.31 16.39
CA ASN A 282 -5.38 -6.56 17.12
C ASN A 282 -5.56 -7.79 16.21
N GLU A 283 -6.35 -7.73 15.14
CA GLU A 283 -6.41 -8.81 14.14
C GLU A 283 -5.08 -8.97 13.39
N TYR A 284 -4.42 -7.88 13.01
CA TYR A 284 -3.08 -7.96 12.40
C TYR A 284 -2.03 -8.52 13.38
N LYS A 285 -2.17 -8.25 14.69
CA LYS A 285 -1.36 -8.89 15.75
C LYS A 285 -1.67 -10.37 15.88
N LYS A 286 -2.94 -10.78 15.99
CA LYS A 286 -3.38 -12.18 16.01
C LYS A 286 -2.83 -12.93 14.80
N ARG A 287 -2.92 -12.35 13.60
CA ARG A 287 -2.33 -12.88 12.35
C ARG A 287 -0.83 -13.11 12.50
N LYS A 288 -0.08 -12.12 13.01
CA LYS A 288 1.36 -12.23 13.27
C LYS A 288 1.70 -13.34 14.27
N GLU A 289 0.86 -13.55 15.27
CA GLU A 289 1.08 -14.54 16.34
C GLU A 289 0.65 -15.97 15.96
N SER A 290 -0.26 -16.16 14.99
CA SER A 290 -0.89 -17.46 14.69
C SER A 290 -0.84 -17.95 13.24
N ILE A 291 -0.63 -17.08 12.25
CA ILE A 291 -0.65 -17.42 10.81
C ILE A 291 0.69 -17.11 10.15
N ASP A 292 1.20 -15.90 10.33
CA ASP A 292 2.34 -15.38 9.59
C ASP A 292 3.19 -14.42 10.45
N PRO A 293 4.27 -14.90 11.10
CA PRO A 293 5.11 -14.04 11.92
C PRO A 293 5.91 -12.99 11.12
N THR A 294 5.94 -13.05 9.79
CA THR A 294 6.51 -11.97 8.96
C THR A 294 5.56 -10.79 8.76
N THR A 295 4.29 -10.92 9.16
CA THR A 295 3.28 -9.86 9.09
C THR A 295 3.76 -8.59 9.79
N GLN A 296 3.76 -7.51 9.01
CA GLN A 296 4.02 -6.13 9.42
C GLN A 296 3.05 -5.22 8.66
N VAL A 297 2.77 -4.03 9.19
CA VAL A 297 1.75 -3.11 8.65
C VAL A 297 2.39 -1.81 8.13
N ILE A 298 2.00 -1.42 6.91
CA ILE A 298 2.00 -0.05 6.41
C ILE A 298 0.68 0.58 6.87
N LEU A 299 0.74 1.65 7.66
CA LEU A 299 -0.43 2.34 8.19
C LEU A 299 -0.58 3.72 7.53
N ARG A 300 -1.77 4.08 7.05
CA ARG A 300 -2.08 5.40 6.48
C ARG A 300 -3.37 5.94 7.10
N PHE A 301 -3.36 7.19 7.58
CA PHE A 301 -4.56 7.92 8.00
C PHE A 301 -4.83 9.07 7.01
N TYR A 302 -6.10 9.33 6.70
CA TYR A 302 -6.55 10.44 5.84
C TYR A 302 -8.07 10.65 5.99
N TYR A 303 -8.64 11.66 5.32
CA TYR A 303 -10.08 11.95 5.37
C TYR A 303 -10.83 11.57 4.08
N ASP A 304 -10.17 11.69 2.92
CA ASP A 304 -10.83 11.64 1.61
C ASP A 304 -10.93 10.23 0.97
N GLY A 305 -11.73 10.07 -0.07
CA GLY A 305 -12.02 8.81 -0.76
C GLY A 305 -12.83 9.02 -2.03
N GLU A 306 -12.67 8.13 -3.03
CA GLU A 306 -13.49 8.14 -4.27
C GLU A 306 -15.01 8.10 -4.03
N ASP A 307 -15.41 7.62 -2.84
CA ASP A 307 -16.78 7.21 -2.49
C ASP A 307 -17.60 8.32 -1.80
N ASN A 308 -17.04 9.54 -1.70
CA ASN A 308 -17.67 10.66 -0.99
C ASN A 308 -18.73 11.38 -1.88
N CYS A 309 -19.70 10.64 -2.41
CA CYS A 309 -20.81 11.19 -3.19
C CYS A 309 -21.78 12.00 -2.32
N LYS A 310 -22.12 13.22 -2.75
CA LYS A 310 -23.02 14.14 -2.01
C LYS A 310 -24.47 13.64 -2.06
N ALA A 311 -25.16 13.74 -0.94
CA ALA A 311 -26.55 13.33 -0.77
C ALA A 311 -27.53 14.50 -0.69
N ASP A 312 -28.77 14.28 -1.12
CA ASP A 312 -29.90 15.19 -0.93
C ASP A 312 -30.48 15.10 0.50
N SER A 313 -31.58 15.82 0.75
CA SER A 313 -32.29 15.79 2.04
C SER A 313 -32.87 14.43 2.42
N ASN A 314 -32.96 13.50 1.46
CA ASN A 314 -33.55 12.19 1.61
C ASN A 314 -32.48 11.08 1.48
N TYR A 315 -31.21 11.46 1.70
CA TYR A 315 -29.99 10.65 1.64
C TYR A 315 -29.60 10.14 0.24
N LYS A 316 -30.32 10.52 -0.82
CA LYS A 316 -30.12 9.99 -2.18
C LYS A 316 -28.96 10.71 -2.88
N PRO A 317 -28.12 10.00 -3.67
CA PRO A 317 -26.93 10.57 -4.30
C PRO A 317 -27.29 11.57 -5.40
N ILE A 318 -26.66 12.75 -5.36
CA ILE A 318 -26.96 13.87 -6.27
C ILE A 318 -26.32 13.64 -7.64
N LEU A 319 -27.14 13.64 -8.70
CA LEU A 319 -26.70 13.57 -10.09
C LEU A 319 -26.26 14.96 -10.61
N ILE A 320 -25.14 15.01 -11.34
CA ILE A 320 -24.64 16.21 -12.01
C ILE A 320 -25.58 16.58 -13.16
N SER A 321 -26.05 17.83 -13.19
CA SER A 321 -26.88 18.32 -14.29
C SER A 321 -26.08 18.38 -15.60
N SER A 322 -26.74 18.09 -16.73
CA SER A 322 -26.12 18.15 -18.07
C SER A 322 -25.62 19.53 -18.50
N SER A 323 -25.89 20.58 -17.70
CA SER A 323 -25.33 21.92 -17.85
C SER A 323 -23.99 22.13 -17.14
N LYS A 324 -23.63 21.32 -16.11
CA LYS A 324 -22.32 21.39 -15.43
C LYS A 324 -21.21 20.78 -16.29
N LYS A 325 -21.44 19.58 -16.87
CA LYS A 325 -20.44 18.81 -17.65
C LYS A 325 -19.61 19.64 -18.64
N ARG A 326 -20.29 20.55 -19.38
CA ARG A 326 -19.67 21.43 -20.38
C ARG A 326 -18.68 22.49 -19.85
N ILE A 327 -18.48 22.60 -18.55
CA ILE A 327 -17.53 23.56 -17.95
C ILE A 327 -16.21 22.86 -17.63
N ASP A 328 -16.26 21.60 -17.23
CA ASP A 328 -15.07 20.80 -16.90
C ASP A 328 -14.45 20.15 -18.17
N GLU A 329 -15.22 20.05 -19.25
CA GLU A 329 -14.83 19.53 -20.58
C GLU A 329 -13.89 20.46 -21.41
N GLU A 330 -13.48 21.64 -20.90
CA GLU A 330 -12.59 22.57 -21.65
C GLU A 330 -11.06 22.38 -21.39
N GLU A 331 -10.62 21.43 -20.55
CA GLU A 331 -9.16 21.19 -20.29
C GLU A 331 -8.57 19.83 -20.77
N GLU A 332 -9.36 18.84 -21.23
CA GLU A 332 -8.83 17.62 -21.89
C GLU A 332 -9.50 17.34 -23.25
N GLU A 333 -8.73 17.31 -24.35
CA GLU A 333 -9.21 17.02 -25.71
C GLU A 333 -9.22 15.50 -26.06
N GLU A 334 -10.32 15.06 -26.67
CA GLU A 334 -10.51 13.82 -27.47
C GLU A 334 -10.33 12.42 -26.81
N GLU A 335 -11.39 11.92 -26.14
CA GLU A 335 -11.81 10.50 -26.23
C GLU A 335 -13.34 10.39 -26.48
N GLU A 336 -13.82 9.25 -27.01
CA GLU A 336 -15.20 9.07 -27.51
C GLU A 336 -16.29 8.93 -26.39
N GLU A 337 -17.56 9.24 -26.71
CA GLU A 337 -18.70 9.28 -25.77
C GLU A 337 -18.97 7.95 -25.01
N SER A 338 -18.30 7.77 -23.87
CA SER A 338 -18.44 6.61 -22.98
C SER A 338 -19.37 6.91 -21.77
N PHE A 339 -20.63 7.25 -22.00
CA PHE A 339 -21.58 7.55 -20.91
C PHE A 339 -22.03 6.33 -20.10
N GLY A 340 -21.83 6.38 -18.77
CA GLY A 340 -22.33 5.40 -17.79
C GLY A 340 -21.30 4.33 -17.42
N LYS A 341 -20.58 4.53 -16.31
CA LYS A 341 -19.57 3.60 -15.76
C LYS A 341 -19.55 3.68 -14.23
N PHE A 342 -20.69 3.37 -13.59
CA PHE A 342 -20.77 3.21 -12.14
C PHE A 342 -19.64 2.28 -11.63
N LYS A 343 -19.04 2.62 -10.48
CA LYS A 343 -17.80 1.99 -9.99
C LYS A 343 -18.06 1.35 -8.64
N GLN A 344 -17.91 0.03 -8.51
CA GLN A 344 -18.16 -0.67 -7.23
C GLN A 344 -16.89 -1.23 -6.58
N LEU A 345 -15.80 -0.47 -6.61
CA LEU A 345 -14.59 -0.79 -5.82
C LEU A 345 -14.69 -0.28 -4.38
N ASP A 346 -15.39 -1.04 -3.54
CA ASP A 346 -14.68 -1.83 -2.53
C ASP A 346 -15.52 -3.09 -2.28
N ASN A 347 -15.45 -4.02 -3.25
CA ASN A 347 -16.44 -5.08 -3.47
C ASN A 347 -16.53 -6.15 -2.37
N GLY A 348 -15.70 -6.05 -1.32
CA GLY A 348 -15.79 -6.86 -0.12
C GLY A 348 -17.20 -6.92 0.48
N HIS A 349 -17.99 -5.83 0.39
CA HIS A 349 -19.38 -5.80 0.86
C HIS A 349 -20.33 -6.73 0.06
N LEU A 350 -20.12 -6.93 -1.24
CA LEU A 350 -20.89 -7.89 -2.05
C LEU A 350 -20.46 -9.34 -1.80
N TYR A 351 -19.18 -9.53 -1.45
CA TYR A 351 -18.60 -10.84 -1.17
C TYR A 351 -18.58 -11.22 0.32
N LEU A 352 -19.19 -10.40 1.20
CA LEU A 352 -19.42 -10.76 2.60
C LEU A 352 -20.12 -12.11 2.66
N THR A 353 -19.52 -13.05 3.37
CA THR A 353 -20.08 -14.38 3.63
C THR A 353 -20.79 -14.41 4.98
N GLU A 354 -21.58 -15.45 5.22
CA GLU A 354 -22.11 -15.70 6.57
C GLU A 354 -20.96 -15.82 7.60
N GLU A 355 -19.80 -16.37 7.21
CA GLU A 355 -18.63 -16.46 8.08
C GLU A 355 -18.07 -15.10 8.49
N ASP A 356 -18.17 -14.07 7.64
CA ASP A 356 -17.66 -12.72 7.96
C ASP A 356 -18.57 -12.01 8.98
N PHE A 357 -19.89 -12.14 8.81
CA PHE A 357 -20.90 -11.68 9.78
C PHE A 357 -20.88 -12.47 11.10
N GLU A 358 -20.40 -13.71 11.12
CA GLU A 358 -20.13 -14.44 12.37
C GLU A 358 -18.75 -14.09 12.96
N TYR A 359 -17.75 -13.76 12.14
CA TYR A 359 -16.40 -13.42 12.59
C TYR A 359 -16.32 -12.06 13.30
N ILE A 360 -17.04 -11.04 12.79
CA ILE A 360 -17.08 -9.69 13.38
C ILE A 360 -17.60 -9.68 14.84
N LYS A 361 -18.30 -10.72 15.28
CA LYS A 361 -18.77 -10.87 16.67
C LYS A 361 -17.65 -11.08 17.70
N GLN A 362 -16.40 -11.19 17.25
CA GLN A 362 -15.20 -11.11 18.11
C GLN A 362 -14.74 -9.68 18.39
N TYR A 363 -15.36 -8.67 17.75
CA TYR A 363 -15.12 -7.26 18.04
C TYR A 363 -15.44 -6.94 19.51
N ASN A 364 -14.48 -6.39 20.24
CA ASN A 364 -14.67 -5.96 21.62
C ASN A 364 -14.76 -4.42 21.68
N PRO A 365 -15.95 -3.82 21.89
CA PRO A 365 -16.06 -2.36 22.04
C PRO A 365 -15.28 -1.83 23.25
N ASN A 366 -15.09 -2.65 24.28
CA ASN A 366 -14.49 -2.26 25.56
C ASN A 366 -13.00 -2.65 25.65
N ILE A 367 -12.33 -2.89 24.51
CA ILE A 367 -10.91 -3.29 24.44
C ILE A 367 -9.93 -2.29 25.09
N ASN A 368 -10.38 -1.05 25.32
CA ASN A 368 -9.62 0.01 25.99
C ASN A 368 -9.60 -0.11 27.53
N ASP A 369 -10.51 -0.88 28.13
CA ASP A 369 -10.70 -0.94 29.59
C ASP A 369 -9.85 -2.03 30.26
N GLU A 370 -9.48 -3.09 29.52
CA GLU A 370 -8.66 -4.19 30.02
C GLU A 370 -7.18 -3.80 30.19
N ASP A 371 -6.66 -2.95 29.29
CA ASP A 371 -5.34 -2.30 29.40
C ASP A 371 -5.45 -1.01 30.24
N GLY A 372 -5.68 -1.15 31.55
CA GLY A 372 -6.09 -0.12 32.53
C GLY A 372 -5.15 1.09 32.72
N ASP A 373 -5.00 1.91 31.68
CA ASP A 373 -4.22 3.16 31.62
C ASP A 373 -4.94 4.21 30.73
N PHE A 374 -6.28 4.22 30.71
CA PHE A 374 -7.08 5.23 29.99
C PHE A 374 -7.36 6.48 30.86
N HIS A 375 -6.39 6.92 31.66
CA HIS A 375 -6.44 8.25 32.26
C HIS A 375 -6.12 9.32 31.21
N VAL A 376 -7.13 9.69 30.42
CA VAL A 376 -7.16 11.01 29.77
C VAL A 376 -7.20 12.05 30.88
N SER A 377 -6.09 12.75 31.08
CA SER A 377 -5.92 13.66 32.21
C SER A 377 -6.70 14.97 32.03
N ASN A 378 -7.93 14.99 32.52
CA ASN A 378 -8.63 16.19 32.99
C ASN A 378 -9.37 15.85 34.31
N ASP A 379 -9.75 16.87 35.08
CA ASP A 379 -10.15 16.72 36.48
C ASP A 379 -11.44 15.90 36.74
N ASN A 380 -11.48 15.34 37.95
CA ASN A 380 -12.51 14.50 38.57
C ASN A 380 -13.97 14.87 38.22
N ASP A 381 -14.80 13.81 38.01
CA ASP A 381 -16.22 13.66 38.40
C ASP A 381 -17.09 12.80 37.43
N ILE A 382 -16.55 11.77 36.75
CA ILE A 382 -17.35 10.81 35.93
C ILE A 382 -16.92 9.33 36.12
N ASP A 383 -16.82 8.86 37.37
CA ASP A 383 -16.42 7.47 37.71
C ASP A 383 -17.58 6.57 38.21
N GLN A 384 -18.85 6.88 37.85
CA GLN A 384 -19.99 6.10 38.38
C GLN A 384 -21.27 5.99 37.51
N ILE A 385 -21.22 6.25 36.20
CA ILE A 385 -22.37 6.03 35.28
C ILE A 385 -21.95 5.44 33.92
N ILE A 386 -21.12 4.38 33.92
CA ILE A 386 -20.92 3.51 32.74
C ILE A 386 -20.96 2.05 33.20
N THR A 387 -22.17 1.54 33.41
CA THR A 387 -22.46 0.09 33.52
C THR A 387 -23.94 -0.09 33.17
N GLU A 388 -24.26 -1.04 32.30
CA GLU A 388 -25.65 -1.38 31.92
C GLU A 388 -26.50 -0.21 31.35
N ILE A 389 -25.97 0.50 30.34
CA ILE A 389 -26.83 1.06 29.28
C ILE A 389 -26.82 0.06 28.13
N GLU A 390 -27.95 -0.58 27.87
CA GLU A 390 -28.13 -1.50 26.75
C GLU A 390 -28.17 -0.70 25.44
N LYS A 391 -27.42 -1.13 24.40
CA LYS A 391 -27.38 -0.48 23.07
C LYS A 391 -28.68 -0.67 22.24
N GLU A 392 -29.84 -0.78 22.88
CA GLU A 392 -31.04 -1.29 22.20
C GLU A 392 -31.82 -0.26 21.37
N ASP A 393 -31.64 1.05 21.55
CA ASP A 393 -32.46 2.07 20.88
C ASP A 393 -31.80 2.75 19.65
N GLU A 394 -30.57 2.40 19.30
CA GLU A 394 -29.87 2.96 18.12
C GLU A 394 -30.53 2.51 16.80
N THR A 395 -31.24 3.43 16.12
CA THR A 395 -31.91 3.17 14.83
C THR A 395 -31.39 4.05 13.70
N ILE A 396 -31.37 3.48 12.50
CA ILE A 396 -30.90 4.10 11.26
C ILE A 396 -32.08 4.80 10.58
N GLU A 397 -31.93 6.09 10.28
CA GLU A 397 -32.92 6.89 9.55
C GLU A 397 -32.86 6.63 8.04
N PHE A 398 -34.01 6.40 7.40
CA PHE A 398 -34.13 6.32 5.94
C PHE A 398 -35.49 6.88 5.46
N TYR A 399 -35.60 7.23 4.18
CA TYR A 399 -36.85 7.72 3.59
C TYR A 399 -37.49 6.69 2.67
N ASP A 400 -38.81 6.51 2.79
CA ASP A 400 -39.61 5.63 1.96
C ASP A 400 -39.95 6.26 0.57
N ASP A 401 -40.72 5.55 -0.25
CA ASP A 401 -41.14 5.99 -1.60
C ASP A 401 -42.14 7.16 -1.59
N ASN A 402 -42.85 7.39 -0.48
CA ASN A 402 -43.68 8.57 -0.26
C ASN A 402 -42.85 9.76 0.27
N ASN A 403 -41.57 9.51 0.60
CA ASN A 403 -40.66 10.38 1.35
C ASN A 403 -41.10 10.60 2.81
N GLU A 404 -41.73 9.60 3.43
CA GLU A 404 -41.93 9.56 4.88
C GLU A 404 -40.69 8.98 5.57
N LEU A 405 -40.26 9.60 6.67
CA LEU A 405 -39.11 9.16 7.46
C LEU A 405 -39.43 7.85 8.20
N GLN A 406 -38.54 6.88 8.08
CA GLN A 406 -38.63 5.56 8.69
C GLN A 406 -37.39 5.31 9.56
N LEU A 407 -37.54 4.45 10.58
CA LEU A 407 -36.47 4.04 11.48
C LEU A 407 -36.24 2.53 11.35
N LEU A 408 -34.99 2.14 11.13
CA LEU A 408 -34.56 0.75 10.96
C LEU A 408 -33.71 0.29 12.14
N LYS A 409 -34.04 -0.87 12.74
CA LYS A 409 -33.20 -1.55 13.74
C LYS A 409 -32.52 -2.78 13.11
N ILE A 410 -31.20 -2.68 12.88
CA ILE A 410 -30.35 -3.85 12.58
C ILE A 410 -29.88 -4.44 13.91
N ASN A 411 -30.13 -5.72 14.14
CA ASN A 411 -29.77 -6.39 15.40
C ASN A 411 -28.31 -6.92 15.41
N ASN A 412 -27.86 -7.44 16.55
CA ASN A 412 -26.51 -8.00 16.76
C ASN A 412 -26.17 -9.28 15.98
N LYS A 413 -27.07 -9.74 15.09
CA LYS A 413 -26.81 -10.78 14.09
C LYS A 413 -26.77 -10.20 12.68
N ASN A 414 -26.81 -8.88 12.53
CA ASN A 414 -27.01 -8.16 11.27
C ASN A 414 -28.34 -8.54 10.60
N GLU A 415 -29.38 -8.86 11.37
CA GLU A 415 -30.72 -9.23 10.88
C GLU A 415 -31.72 -8.08 11.15
N VAL A 416 -32.77 -8.02 10.32
CA VAL A 416 -33.85 -7.02 10.36
C VAL A 416 -35.19 -7.74 10.35
N GLU A 417 -36.20 -7.18 11.02
CA GLU A 417 -37.57 -7.69 11.03
C GLU A 417 -38.29 -7.37 9.71
N GLU A 418 -38.98 -8.36 9.13
CA GLU A 418 -39.55 -8.27 7.76
C GLU A 418 -40.60 -7.14 7.60
N GLU A 419 -41.20 -6.66 8.69
CA GLU A 419 -42.17 -5.56 8.69
C GLU A 419 -41.52 -4.16 8.56
N GLN A 420 -40.22 -4.02 8.84
CA GLN A 420 -39.51 -2.72 8.83
C GLN A 420 -39.02 -2.30 7.43
N ILE A 421 -38.98 -3.22 6.45
CA ILE A 421 -38.34 -2.99 5.14
C ILE A 421 -39.16 -3.55 3.97
N LYS A 422 -39.26 -2.78 2.88
CA LYS A 422 -39.85 -3.25 1.61
C LYS A 422 -38.89 -4.24 0.92
N VAL A 423 -39.01 -5.53 1.25
CA VAL A 423 -38.20 -6.64 0.70
C VAL A 423 -38.11 -6.61 -0.83
N GLU A 424 -39.20 -6.22 -1.51
CA GLU A 424 -39.27 -6.09 -2.97
C GLU A 424 -38.15 -5.22 -3.57
N LYS A 425 -37.75 -4.12 -2.91
CA LYS A 425 -36.64 -3.27 -3.39
C LYS A 425 -35.34 -4.04 -3.50
N PHE A 426 -34.99 -4.80 -2.46
CA PHE A 426 -33.79 -5.64 -2.46
C PHE A 426 -33.88 -6.71 -3.55
N GLU A 427 -35.02 -7.39 -3.70
CA GLU A 427 -35.19 -8.43 -4.72
C GLU A 427 -35.14 -7.87 -6.15
N ASN A 428 -35.67 -6.67 -6.38
CA ASN A 428 -35.52 -5.95 -7.66
C ASN A 428 -34.08 -5.49 -7.94
N LYS A 429 -33.28 -5.22 -6.89
CA LYS A 429 -31.86 -4.84 -6.99
C LYS A 429 -30.93 -6.04 -7.18
N GLN A 430 -31.28 -7.24 -6.69
CA GLN A 430 -30.46 -8.47 -6.80
C GLN A 430 -30.01 -8.80 -8.23
N LYS A 431 -30.77 -8.43 -9.27
CA LYS A 431 -30.40 -8.64 -10.68
C LYS A 431 -29.07 -7.97 -11.09
N TYR A 432 -28.66 -6.92 -10.37
CA TYR A 432 -27.39 -6.21 -10.59
C TYR A 432 -26.18 -6.91 -9.95
N LEU A 433 -26.38 -8.03 -9.26
CA LEU A 433 -25.29 -8.88 -8.75
C LEU A 433 -24.85 -9.96 -9.75
N ASP A 434 -25.38 -9.93 -10.98
CA ASP A 434 -25.02 -10.84 -12.08
C ASP A 434 -23.71 -10.40 -12.75
N GLU A 435 -22.84 -11.35 -13.09
CA GLU A 435 -21.54 -11.12 -13.74
C GLU A 435 -21.65 -10.31 -15.05
N GLN A 436 -22.80 -10.32 -15.74
CA GLN A 436 -23.00 -9.53 -16.96
C GLN A 436 -22.91 -8.00 -16.74
N TYR A 437 -23.16 -7.53 -15.51
CA TYR A 437 -23.02 -6.13 -15.15
C TYR A 437 -21.66 -5.80 -14.51
N LEU A 438 -20.81 -6.81 -14.27
CA LEU A 438 -19.50 -6.62 -13.65
C LEU A 438 -18.40 -6.57 -14.73
N ASN A 439 -17.53 -5.57 -14.67
CA ASN A 439 -16.36 -5.51 -15.54
C ASN A 439 -15.18 -6.37 -15.03
N ASN A 440 -14.03 -6.32 -15.71
CA ASN A 440 -12.84 -7.11 -15.35
C ASN A 440 -12.23 -6.80 -13.96
N TYR A 441 -12.68 -5.75 -13.28
CA TYR A 441 -12.31 -5.36 -11.91
C TYR A 441 -13.44 -5.62 -10.90
N ASN A 442 -14.51 -6.30 -11.33
CA ASN A 442 -15.77 -6.50 -10.60
C ASN A 442 -16.49 -5.18 -10.24
N GLU A 443 -16.47 -4.19 -11.15
CA GLU A 443 -17.21 -2.93 -11.01
C GLU A 443 -18.53 -2.95 -11.78
N LEU A 444 -19.61 -2.44 -11.16
CA LEU A 444 -20.97 -2.43 -11.71
C LEU A 444 -21.15 -1.45 -12.90
N THR A 445 -20.97 -1.92 -14.12
CA THR A 445 -21.17 -1.11 -15.33
C THR A 445 -22.65 -1.09 -15.74
N LEU A 446 -23.34 0.01 -15.45
CA LEU A 446 -24.78 0.21 -15.69
C LEU A 446 -25.03 1.32 -16.73
N SER A 447 -25.99 1.12 -17.64
CA SER A 447 -26.49 2.22 -18.49
C SER A 447 -27.28 3.24 -17.66
N GLU A 448 -27.49 4.45 -18.19
CA GLU A 448 -28.24 5.52 -17.50
C GLU A 448 -29.63 5.06 -17.00
N LYS A 449 -30.31 4.18 -17.75
CA LYS A 449 -31.61 3.62 -17.35
C LYS A 449 -31.47 2.63 -16.20
N GLU A 450 -30.46 1.77 -16.23
CA GLU A 450 -30.21 0.76 -15.20
C GLU A 450 -29.68 1.39 -13.93
N LEU A 451 -28.87 2.44 -14.02
CA LEU A 451 -28.42 3.25 -12.88
C LEU A 451 -29.59 3.92 -12.18
N LYS A 452 -30.55 4.49 -12.93
CA LYS A 452 -31.78 5.07 -12.36
C LYS A 452 -32.66 4.00 -11.70
N ASP A 453 -32.76 2.82 -12.29
CA ASP A 453 -33.50 1.69 -11.70
C ASP A 453 -32.81 1.13 -10.44
N TYR A 454 -31.47 1.06 -10.43
CA TYR A 454 -30.65 0.72 -9.26
C TYR A 454 -30.89 1.71 -8.11
N ILE A 455 -30.83 3.02 -8.36
CA ILE A 455 -31.07 4.07 -7.35
C ILE A 455 -32.49 3.95 -6.79
N ASN A 456 -33.51 3.79 -7.65
CA ASN A 456 -34.91 3.68 -7.22
C ASN A 456 -35.17 2.44 -6.33
N ASN A 457 -34.50 1.32 -6.63
CA ASN A 457 -34.58 0.07 -5.87
C ASN A 457 -33.55 -0.01 -4.72
N SER A 458 -32.79 1.06 -4.46
CA SER A 458 -31.89 1.16 -3.30
C SER A 458 -32.60 1.84 -2.11
N ILE A 459 -32.10 1.59 -0.90
CA ILE A 459 -32.55 2.27 0.32
C ILE A 459 -31.37 3.07 0.85
N PHE A 460 -31.44 4.38 0.68
CA PHE A 460 -30.45 5.33 1.18
C PHE A 460 -30.79 5.77 2.59
N CYS A 461 -29.75 5.97 3.41
CA CYS A 461 -29.87 6.15 4.85
C CYS A 461 -28.92 7.23 5.37
N SER A 462 -29.26 7.74 6.56
CA SER A 462 -28.48 8.72 7.31
C SER A 462 -27.10 8.18 7.69
N ASP A 463 -26.13 9.09 7.80
CA ASP A 463 -24.85 8.86 8.46
C ASP A 463 -24.91 9.08 9.98
N ILE A 464 -25.97 9.70 10.50
CA ILE A 464 -26.25 9.99 11.91
C ILE A 464 -27.38 9.08 12.42
N LEU A 465 -27.23 8.47 13.60
CA LEU A 465 -28.28 7.68 14.25
C LEU A 465 -29.29 8.58 14.96
N SER A 466 -30.56 8.14 15.03
CA SER A 466 -31.66 8.95 15.57
C SER A 466 -31.53 9.36 17.04
N ASN A 467 -30.71 8.65 17.83
CA ASN A 467 -30.39 9.01 19.21
C ASN A 467 -29.17 9.94 19.35
N ASP A 468 -28.26 10.00 18.36
CA ASP A 468 -27.15 10.96 18.40
C ASP A 468 -27.68 12.40 18.28
N ASN A 469 -28.77 12.59 17.52
CA ASN A 469 -29.53 13.84 17.49
C ASN A 469 -30.05 14.30 18.87
N LYS A 470 -30.16 13.41 19.88
CA LYS A 470 -30.39 13.79 21.29
C LYS A 470 -29.09 14.02 22.04
N ASN A 471 -28.12 13.12 21.91
CA ASN A 471 -26.84 13.19 22.61
C ASN A 471 -26.04 14.46 22.24
N ILE A 472 -26.16 14.95 21.01
CA ILE A 472 -25.58 16.22 20.55
C ILE A 472 -26.15 17.40 21.33
N ILE A 473 -27.44 17.38 21.70
CA ILE A 473 -28.10 18.44 22.47
C ILE A 473 -27.63 18.41 23.94
N GLU A 474 -27.51 17.23 24.54
CA GLU A 474 -27.10 17.11 25.96
C GLU A 474 -25.60 17.37 26.20
N ASN A 475 -24.73 17.09 25.23
CA ASN A 475 -23.28 17.28 25.39
C ASN A 475 -22.81 18.75 25.32
N ILE A 476 -23.69 19.70 25.01
CA ILE A 476 -23.37 21.14 24.91
C ILE A 476 -22.93 21.75 26.26
N ASP A 477 -23.41 21.21 27.39
CA ASP A 477 -23.19 21.77 28.74
C ASP A 477 -21.82 21.42 29.38
N ARG A 478 -20.90 20.77 28.66
CA ARG A 478 -19.56 20.42 29.20
C ARG A 478 -18.67 21.66 29.43
N LYS A 479 -17.87 21.63 30.51
CA LYS A 479 -17.16 22.80 31.07
C LYS A 479 -16.13 23.44 30.14
N ASP A 480 -15.47 22.70 29.26
CA ASP A 480 -14.19 23.12 28.64
C ASP A 480 -14.31 24.04 27.41
N ASN A 481 -15.50 24.18 26.81
CA ASN A 481 -15.73 25.08 25.66
C ASN A 481 -15.42 26.55 26.01
N THR A 482 -14.90 27.36 25.08
CA THR A 482 -14.67 28.79 25.39
C THR A 482 -15.99 29.56 25.52
N MET A 483 -15.93 30.80 26.04
CA MET A 483 -17.14 31.61 26.24
C MET A 483 -17.84 31.91 24.91
N ASP A 484 -17.08 32.13 23.83
CA ASP A 484 -17.61 32.43 22.51
C ASP A 484 -18.14 31.16 21.81
N ASP A 485 -17.47 30.01 21.98
CA ASP A 485 -17.96 28.71 21.48
C ASP A 485 -19.30 28.34 22.14
N LYS A 486 -19.42 28.53 23.46
CA LYS A 486 -20.67 28.32 24.20
C LYS A 486 -21.78 29.24 23.71
N ILE A 487 -21.49 30.50 23.38
CA ILE A 487 -22.48 31.44 22.85
C ILE A 487 -22.89 31.08 21.41
N ALA A 488 -21.96 30.56 20.60
CA ALA A 488 -22.27 30.07 19.27
C ALA A 488 -23.14 28.80 19.30
N SER A 489 -22.82 27.82 20.14
CA SER A 489 -23.57 26.55 20.21
C SER A 489 -24.95 26.69 20.87
N TYR A 490 -25.11 27.51 21.91
CA TYR A 490 -26.43 27.71 22.57
C TYR A 490 -27.48 28.39 21.66
N ASN A 491 -27.08 28.93 20.52
CA ASN A 491 -27.96 29.54 19.52
C ASN A 491 -28.00 28.74 18.21
N ALA A 492 -27.25 27.63 18.09
CA ALA A 492 -27.27 26.77 16.92
C ALA A 492 -28.45 25.79 17.00
N THR A 493 -29.33 25.83 16.01
CA THR A 493 -30.35 24.80 15.84
C THR A 493 -29.74 23.50 15.27
N SER A 494 -30.49 22.40 15.27
CA SER A 494 -30.11 21.18 14.52
C SER A 494 -29.92 21.48 13.02
N ASP A 495 -30.66 22.44 12.47
CA ASP A 495 -30.46 22.94 11.11
C ASP A 495 -29.16 23.75 10.96
N ASP A 496 -28.59 24.32 12.02
CA ASP A 496 -27.30 25.03 11.99
C ASP A 496 -26.11 24.09 12.16
N LEU A 497 -26.24 23.04 12.96
CA LEU A 497 -25.23 21.99 13.10
C LEU A 497 -25.13 21.16 11.82
N SER A 498 -26.26 20.70 11.26
CA SER A 498 -26.32 19.89 10.04
C SER A 498 -25.96 20.61 8.72
N LYS A 499 -25.50 21.87 8.81
CA LYS A 499 -24.81 22.61 7.73
C LYS A 499 -23.30 22.30 7.66
N TYR A 500 -22.72 21.72 8.71
CA TYR A 500 -21.28 21.38 8.79
C TYR A 500 -20.99 19.90 8.54
N ASP A 501 -22.02 19.06 8.58
CA ASP A 501 -21.92 17.62 8.40
C ASP A 501 -21.75 17.23 6.92
N LEU A 502 -20.99 16.16 6.68
CA LEU A 502 -20.63 15.70 5.34
C LEU A 502 -21.66 14.69 4.85
N LYS A 503 -22.74 15.18 4.24
CA LYS A 503 -23.85 14.38 3.74
C LYS A 503 -23.41 13.48 2.57
N VAL A 504 -22.73 12.39 2.91
CA VAL A 504 -22.31 11.34 1.98
C VAL A 504 -23.45 10.34 1.84
N ALA A 505 -23.81 10.00 0.61
CA ALA A 505 -24.81 8.98 0.35
C ALA A 505 -24.33 7.62 0.91
N LYS A 506 -25.03 7.09 1.92
CA LYS A 506 -24.87 5.73 2.46
C LYS A 506 -26.11 4.90 2.06
N GLU A 507 -25.92 3.64 1.65
CA GLU A 507 -27.02 2.71 1.34
C GLU A 507 -27.00 1.46 2.21
N ILE A 508 -28.18 0.95 2.54
CA ILE A 508 -28.35 -0.34 3.23
C ILE A 508 -28.18 -1.46 2.19
N ILE A 509 -27.26 -2.38 2.45
CA ILE A 509 -26.99 -3.58 1.66
C ILE A 509 -27.72 -4.76 2.30
N GLN A 510 -28.39 -5.59 1.49
CA GLN A 510 -28.85 -6.93 1.90
C GLN A 510 -28.00 -7.99 1.20
N VAL A 511 -27.32 -8.83 1.98
CA VAL A 511 -26.61 -10.02 1.48
C VAL A 511 -27.40 -11.27 1.86
N SER A 512 -27.68 -12.15 0.89
CA SER A 512 -28.58 -13.30 1.07
C SER A 512 -27.85 -14.64 0.88
N TYR A 513 -28.01 -15.56 1.84
CA TYR A 513 -27.38 -16.89 1.82
C TYR A 513 -28.42 -18.01 1.88
N LYS A 514 -28.04 -19.21 1.39
CA LYS A 514 -28.86 -20.43 1.49
C LYS A 514 -28.27 -21.36 2.56
N LYS A 515 -28.73 -21.22 3.80
CA LYS A 515 -28.31 -22.06 4.92
C LYS A 515 -29.02 -23.41 4.86
N CYS A 516 -28.33 -24.49 5.22
CA CYS A 516 -28.98 -25.79 5.33
C CYS A 516 -29.81 -25.86 6.62
N GLU A 517 -31.09 -26.17 6.48
CA GLU A 517 -32.04 -26.32 7.58
C GLU A 517 -32.23 -27.80 7.96
N THR A 518 -32.03 -28.70 6.99
CA THR A 518 -32.08 -30.15 7.22
C THR A 518 -31.16 -30.85 6.23
N TYR A 519 -30.30 -31.74 6.73
CA TYR A 519 -29.45 -32.61 5.93
C TYR A 519 -30.17 -33.93 5.62
N SER A 520 -29.72 -34.68 4.62
CA SER A 520 -30.32 -35.98 4.29
C SER A 520 -29.96 -37.01 5.36
N THR A 521 -30.95 -37.81 5.77
CA THR A 521 -30.74 -38.97 6.66
C THR A 521 -29.95 -40.10 5.98
N SER A 522 -29.75 -40.03 4.65
CA SER A 522 -28.94 -40.98 3.89
C SER A 522 -27.49 -40.54 3.65
N ASP A 523 -27.22 -39.23 3.70
CA ASP A 523 -25.89 -38.64 3.51
C ASP A 523 -25.86 -37.25 4.19
N PRO A 524 -25.09 -37.07 5.27
CA PRO A 524 -25.04 -35.79 5.99
C PRO A 524 -24.38 -34.66 5.21
N ASN A 525 -23.78 -34.92 4.04
CA ASN A 525 -23.24 -33.88 3.15
C ASN A 525 -24.31 -33.32 2.19
N ILE A 526 -25.40 -34.04 1.98
CA ILE A 526 -26.49 -33.62 1.09
C ILE A 526 -27.50 -32.81 1.90
N CYS A 527 -27.67 -31.53 1.56
CA CYS A 527 -28.73 -30.72 2.14
C CYS A 527 -30.09 -31.09 1.54
N SER A 528 -31.05 -31.51 2.37
CA SER A 528 -32.41 -31.91 1.96
C SER A 528 -33.42 -30.76 2.03
N LYS A 529 -33.18 -29.75 2.89
CA LYS A 529 -33.98 -28.52 2.99
C LYS A 529 -33.08 -27.30 3.25
N GLN A 530 -33.24 -26.24 2.45
CA GLN A 530 -32.51 -24.97 2.60
C GLN A 530 -33.45 -23.84 3.03
N LYS A 531 -32.95 -22.92 3.85
CA LYS A 531 -33.60 -21.66 4.24
C LYS A 531 -32.81 -20.47 3.68
N LYS A 532 -33.48 -19.47 3.10
CA LYS A 532 -32.89 -18.15 2.82
C LYS A 532 -32.68 -17.44 4.15
N ILE A 533 -31.47 -16.96 4.40
CA ILE A 533 -31.16 -16.00 5.46
C ILE A 533 -30.63 -14.72 4.82
N SER A 534 -30.94 -13.57 5.40
CA SER A 534 -30.51 -12.27 4.91
C SER A 534 -29.78 -11.52 6.01
N LYS A 535 -28.63 -10.95 5.69
CA LYS A 535 -27.82 -10.08 6.56
C LYS A 535 -27.79 -8.66 6.00
N TYR A 536 -27.65 -7.68 6.88
CA TYR A 536 -27.74 -6.26 6.55
C TYR A 536 -26.57 -5.47 7.14
N CYS A 537 -26.02 -4.56 6.33
CA CYS A 537 -24.97 -3.62 6.70
C CYS A 537 -25.13 -2.33 5.88
N ILE A 538 -24.43 -1.26 6.26
CA ILE A 538 -24.40 0.02 5.56
C ILE A 538 -23.11 0.10 4.73
N SER A 539 -23.20 0.60 3.50
CA SER A 539 -22.04 0.95 2.67
C SER A 539 -22.15 2.39 2.19
N LYS A 540 -21.01 3.08 2.02
CA LYS A 540 -20.98 4.30 1.20
C LYS A 540 -21.40 3.98 -0.24
N PHE A 541 -22.14 4.88 -0.87
CA PHE A 541 -22.53 4.79 -2.28
C PHE A 541 -21.42 5.37 -3.16
N LYS A 542 -20.82 4.50 -3.98
CA LYS A 542 -19.70 4.85 -4.87
C LYS A 542 -20.18 5.21 -6.27
N GLY A 543 -20.60 6.46 -6.47
CA GLY A 543 -21.00 6.98 -7.77
C GLY A 543 -19.84 7.11 -8.76
N ASP A 544 -20.14 7.03 -10.06
CA ASP A 544 -19.25 7.50 -11.12
C ASP A 544 -19.30 9.03 -11.26
N ASP A 545 -18.67 9.54 -12.31
CA ASP A 545 -18.57 10.97 -12.59
C ASP A 545 -19.86 11.53 -13.22
N SER A 546 -20.98 10.82 -13.09
CA SER A 546 -22.34 11.37 -13.21
C SER A 546 -22.91 11.88 -11.88
N PHE A 547 -22.25 11.64 -10.75
CA PHE A 547 -22.66 12.10 -9.42
C PHE A 547 -21.78 13.23 -8.89
N GLU A 548 -22.37 14.18 -8.15
CA GLU A 548 -21.59 15.20 -7.46
C GLU A 548 -20.86 14.56 -6.28
N LYS A 549 -19.53 14.66 -6.28
CA LYS A 549 -18.63 14.16 -5.23
C LYS A 549 -18.07 15.32 -4.44
N TYR A 550 -17.80 15.12 -3.15
CA TYR A 550 -16.97 16.05 -2.39
C TYR A 550 -15.52 15.95 -2.89
N ASP A 551 -14.85 17.08 -3.08
CA ASP A 551 -13.40 17.08 -3.30
C ASP A 551 -12.62 16.98 -1.98
N THR A 552 -11.34 16.64 -2.05
CA THR A 552 -10.46 16.50 -0.87
C THR A 552 -10.49 17.73 0.04
N THR A 553 -10.56 18.93 -0.54
CA THR A 553 -10.57 20.18 0.22
C THR A 553 -11.90 20.41 0.93
N GLU A 554 -13.02 19.90 0.39
CA GLU A 554 -14.32 19.83 1.08
C GLU A 554 -14.29 18.83 2.24
N VAL A 555 -13.77 17.61 2.02
CA VAL A 555 -13.80 16.50 2.99
C VAL A 555 -12.82 16.70 4.16
N GLU A 556 -11.64 17.26 3.93
CA GLU A 556 -10.68 17.56 4.99
C GLU A 556 -11.28 18.47 6.09
N PRO A 557 -10.77 18.37 7.35
CA PRO A 557 -11.09 19.33 8.40
C PRO A 557 -10.83 20.76 7.95
N LYS A 558 -11.67 21.71 8.37
CA LYS A 558 -11.45 23.14 8.07
C LYS A 558 -10.51 23.83 9.05
N ASP A 559 -10.19 23.18 10.17
CA ASP A 559 -9.09 23.55 11.06
C ASP A 559 -8.09 22.39 11.22
N ILE A 560 -6.83 22.68 10.89
CA ILE A 560 -5.65 21.83 11.11
C ILE A 560 -5.50 21.36 12.57
N ASN A 561 -6.06 22.07 13.55
CA ASN A 561 -6.01 21.64 14.95
C ASN A 561 -6.84 20.36 15.19
N ILE A 562 -7.87 20.08 14.37
CA ILE A 562 -8.61 18.81 14.42
C ILE A 562 -7.69 17.65 14.02
N ILE A 563 -6.89 17.85 12.96
CA ILE A 563 -5.88 16.88 12.50
C ILE A 563 -4.83 16.64 13.60
N VAL A 564 -4.35 17.71 14.23
CA VAL A 564 -3.43 17.64 15.39
C VAL A 564 -4.05 16.86 16.56
N ASN A 565 -5.35 17.03 16.84
CA ASN A 565 -6.03 16.29 17.90
C ASN A 565 -6.20 14.81 17.53
N HIS A 566 -6.58 14.48 16.29
CA HIS A 566 -6.71 13.10 15.82
C HIS A 566 -5.39 12.34 15.93
N ILE A 567 -4.27 12.94 15.54
CA ILE A 567 -2.92 12.36 15.72
C ILE A 567 -2.69 11.97 17.19
N LYS A 568 -3.04 12.85 18.13
CA LYS A 568 -2.89 12.60 19.58
C LYS A 568 -3.79 11.47 20.06
N GLN A 569 -5.07 11.46 19.68
CA GLN A 569 -6.03 10.42 20.07
C GLN A 569 -5.59 9.03 19.56
N LEU A 570 -5.19 8.95 18.30
CA LEU A 570 -4.76 7.70 17.66
C LEU A 570 -3.38 7.21 18.17
N SER A 571 -2.52 8.12 18.66
CA SER A 571 -1.15 7.80 19.07
C SER A 571 -1.05 6.70 20.13
N LYS A 572 -1.97 6.66 21.10
CA LYS A 572 -1.97 5.61 22.14
C LYS A 572 -2.07 4.22 21.51
N ILE A 573 -2.99 4.04 20.56
CA ILE A 573 -3.23 2.77 19.87
C ILE A 573 -2.08 2.48 18.89
N VAL A 574 -1.65 3.46 18.10
CA VAL A 574 -0.48 3.31 17.19
C VAL A 574 0.76 2.83 17.96
N ASN A 575 1.00 3.38 19.15
CA ASN A 575 2.14 3.02 19.99
C ASN A 575 1.99 1.65 20.68
N LYS A 576 0.75 1.23 21.01
CA LYS A 576 0.42 -0.14 21.48
C LYS A 576 0.81 -1.20 20.43
N TYR A 577 0.75 -0.86 19.14
CA TYR A 577 1.05 -1.75 18.00
C TYR A 577 2.37 -1.45 17.25
N LYS A 578 3.31 -0.72 17.87
CA LYS A 578 4.58 -0.33 17.20
C LYS A 578 5.50 -1.46 16.72
N ASP A 579 5.42 -2.65 17.32
CA ASP A 579 6.19 -3.83 16.89
C ASP A 579 5.51 -4.62 15.75
N LEU A 580 4.32 -4.15 15.33
CA LEU A 580 3.56 -4.60 14.18
C LEU A 580 3.65 -3.58 13.02
N ILE A 581 3.63 -2.28 13.33
CA ILE A 581 3.67 -1.20 12.34
C ILE A 581 5.12 -0.95 11.91
N PHE A 582 5.43 -1.29 10.65
CA PHE A 582 6.76 -1.03 10.07
C PHE A 582 6.96 0.45 9.78
N ILE A 583 5.95 1.06 9.15
CA ILE A 583 6.00 2.41 8.59
C ILE A 583 4.61 3.05 8.64
N TYR A 584 4.55 4.31 9.05
CA TYR A 584 3.41 5.19 8.82
C TYR A 584 3.63 5.98 7.52
N GLN A 585 2.67 5.89 6.62
CA GLN A 585 2.70 6.49 5.29
C GLN A 585 1.77 7.72 5.27
N GLY A 586 2.22 8.79 4.62
CA GLY A 586 1.40 9.99 4.41
C GLY A 586 1.46 10.97 5.58
N ALA A 587 0.39 11.76 5.72
CA ALA A 587 0.40 12.95 6.56
C ALA A 587 -1.00 13.34 7.08
N PHE A 588 -1.94 12.41 7.26
CA PHE A 588 -3.37 12.69 7.51
C PHE A 588 -4.09 13.49 6.40
N VAL A 589 -3.37 14.02 5.42
CA VAL A 589 -3.88 14.97 4.41
C VAL A 589 -3.48 14.55 3.01
N GLY A 590 -4.26 14.99 2.03
CA GLY A 590 -4.13 14.58 0.64
C GLY A 590 -5.30 13.74 0.15
N THR A 591 -5.65 13.89 -1.13
CA THR A 591 -6.53 12.97 -1.86
C THR A 591 -6.06 11.54 -1.63
N TRP A 592 -6.93 10.67 -1.13
CA TRP A 592 -6.64 9.27 -0.77
C TRP A 592 -5.42 9.07 0.16
N GLY A 593 -5.04 10.12 0.91
CA GLY A 593 -3.82 10.18 1.72
C GLY A 593 -2.50 10.18 0.91
N GLU A 594 -2.57 10.30 -0.42
CA GLU A 594 -1.42 10.34 -1.32
C GLU A 594 -0.70 11.70 -1.34
N MET A 595 -1.19 12.73 -0.65
CA MET A 595 -0.53 14.04 -0.60
C MET A 595 -0.36 14.75 -1.97
N HIS A 596 -1.27 14.55 -2.95
CA HIS A 596 -1.19 15.27 -4.23
C HIS A 596 -2.03 16.56 -4.31
N HIS A 597 -3.26 16.57 -3.79
CA HIS A 597 -4.07 17.79 -3.57
C HIS A 597 -4.64 17.79 -2.14
N SER A 598 -4.68 18.95 -1.46
CA SER A 598 -5.21 19.13 -0.09
C SER A 598 -5.06 20.60 0.36
N ASN A 599 -5.78 21.01 1.39
CA ASN A 599 -5.63 22.34 2.02
C ASN A 599 -4.26 22.54 2.69
N TYR A 600 -3.58 21.46 3.10
CA TYR A 600 -2.48 21.50 4.08
C TYR A 600 -1.14 20.99 3.54
N LEU A 601 -0.98 20.97 2.21
CA LEU A 601 0.27 20.60 1.54
C LEU A 601 1.24 21.77 1.32
N GLU A 602 0.94 22.95 1.86
CA GLU A 602 1.93 24.02 1.99
C GLU A 602 2.84 23.79 3.19
N LEU A 603 4.09 24.28 3.09
CA LEU A 603 5.19 23.76 3.90
C LEU A 603 5.10 24.09 5.39
N ASP A 604 4.38 25.14 5.79
CA ASP A 604 4.13 25.45 7.21
C ASP A 604 3.16 24.46 7.86
N ASP A 605 2.01 24.22 7.22
CA ASP A 605 0.97 23.32 7.71
C ASP A 605 1.42 21.85 7.67
N LEU A 606 2.04 21.43 6.56
CA LEU A 606 2.60 20.09 6.45
C LEU A 606 3.69 19.84 7.50
N ASN A 607 4.50 20.86 7.84
CA ASN A 607 5.50 20.72 8.89
C ASN A 607 4.84 20.60 10.27
N LYS A 608 3.82 21.41 10.59
CA LYS A 608 3.05 21.31 11.84
C LYS A 608 2.45 19.92 12.03
N ILE A 609 1.86 19.35 10.97
CA ILE A 609 1.30 18.00 10.98
C ILE A 609 2.39 16.95 11.22
N LEU A 610 3.44 16.90 10.39
CA LEU A 610 4.50 15.89 10.53
C LEU A 610 5.27 16.03 11.85
N SER A 611 5.43 17.24 12.41
CA SER A 611 6.04 17.42 13.72
C SER A 611 5.17 16.89 14.86
N THR A 612 3.84 17.01 14.75
CA THR A 612 2.91 16.36 15.70
C THR A 612 3.01 14.83 15.60
N ILE A 613 3.15 14.27 14.39
CA ILE A 613 3.37 12.84 14.19
C ILE A 613 4.73 12.40 14.78
N GLU A 614 5.79 13.18 14.59
CA GLU A 614 7.10 12.87 15.16
C GLU A 614 7.14 12.93 16.70
N GLU A 615 6.35 13.83 17.31
CA GLU A 615 6.21 13.98 18.77
C GLU A 615 5.42 12.83 19.40
N TYR A 616 4.33 12.39 18.77
CA TYR A 616 3.37 11.45 19.38
C TYR A 616 3.51 9.99 18.94
N PHE A 617 4.01 9.68 17.74
CA PHE A 617 4.19 8.28 17.30
C PHE A 617 5.58 7.75 17.66
N ASP A 618 5.66 6.55 18.23
CA ASP A 618 6.90 5.96 18.77
C ASP A 618 8.05 6.00 17.76
N PRO A 619 9.28 6.43 18.15
CA PRO A 619 10.44 6.51 17.26
C PRO A 619 10.85 5.20 16.55
N SER A 620 10.35 4.03 16.98
CA SER A 620 10.61 2.76 16.27
C SER A 620 9.86 2.63 14.93
N ILE A 621 8.74 3.34 14.78
CA ILE A 621 7.91 3.39 13.57
C ILE A 621 8.58 4.33 12.56
N LEU A 622 8.81 3.86 11.34
CA LEU A 622 9.35 4.71 10.26
C LEU A 622 8.23 5.61 9.71
N LEU A 623 8.57 6.76 9.12
CA LEU A 623 7.61 7.68 8.51
C LEU A 623 7.86 7.78 7.01
N SER A 624 6.89 8.19 6.18
CA SER A 624 7.17 8.53 4.77
C SER A 624 6.21 9.53 4.12
N VAL A 625 6.73 10.29 3.15
CA VAL A 625 5.98 11.28 2.35
C VAL A 625 6.07 11.01 0.84
N ARG A 626 5.03 11.41 0.08
CA ARG A 626 4.81 11.05 -1.34
C ARG A 626 5.92 11.44 -2.33
N THR A 627 6.74 12.44 -1.99
CA THR A 627 7.72 13.00 -2.93
C THR A 627 8.99 13.48 -2.24
N PRO A 628 10.13 13.43 -2.94
CA PRO A 628 11.36 14.12 -2.52
C PRO A 628 11.19 15.63 -2.28
N LYS A 629 10.25 16.31 -2.96
CA LYS A 629 9.86 17.71 -2.68
C LYS A 629 9.49 17.87 -1.20
N PHE A 630 8.54 17.05 -0.73
CA PHE A 630 8.05 17.13 0.65
C PHE A 630 9.18 16.82 1.64
N HIS A 631 9.94 15.74 1.40
CA HIS A 631 11.07 15.38 2.26
C HIS A 631 12.09 16.53 2.39
N ARG A 632 12.59 17.08 1.27
CA ARG A 632 13.57 18.19 1.30
C ARG A 632 13.06 19.41 2.05
N GLY A 633 11.84 19.88 1.75
CA GLY A 633 11.30 21.07 2.41
C GLY A 633 11.17 20.89 3.91
N LEU A 634 10.70 19.71 4.36
CA LEU A 634 10.53 19.42 5.78
C LEU A 634 11.88 19.34 6.52
N ILE A 635 12.90 18.73 5.91
CA ILE A 635 14.26 18.71 6.49
C ILE A 635 14.87 20.12 6.53
N ASN A 636 14.75 20.91 5.46
CA ASN A 636 15.39 22.24 5.36
C ASN A 636 14.71 23.31 6.23
N LYS A 637 13.40 23.21 6.46
CA LYS A 637 12.64 24.18 7.27
C LYS A 637 12.82 24.04 8.77
N SER A 638 13.18 22.86 9.27
CA SER A 638 13.14 22.57 10.70
C SER A 638 14.32 23.19 11.45
N ASP A 639 14.04 24.10 12.38
CA ASP A 639 15.04 24.73 13.28
C ASP A 639 15.70 23.71 14.22
N GLU A 640 15.00 22.60 14.53
CA GLU A 640 15.55 21.42 15.21
C GLU A 640 15.80 20.28 14.21
N SER A 641 16.70 19.36 14.53
CA SER A 641 16.94 18.20 13.66
C SER A 641 15.69 17.31 13.60
N ARG A 642 15.04 17.24 12.43
CA ARG A 642 14.04 16.19 12.16
C ARG A 642 14.65 14.81 12.33
N SER A 643 13.81 13.81 12.52
CA SER A 643 14.26 12.44 12.76
C SER A 643 14.77 11.79 11.47
N ASP A 644 15.89 11.06 11.57
CA ASP A 644 16.46 10.22 10.49
C ASP A 644 15.55 9.02 10.10
N ARG A 645 14.25 9.03 10.47
CA ARG A 645 13.25 7.99 10.20
C ARG A 645 12.25 8.33 9.08
N LEU A 646 12.33 9.54 8.52
CA LEU A 646 11.45 10.00 7.44
C LEU A 646 11.98 9.52 6.07
N GLY A 647 11.29 8.55 5.48
CA GLY A 647 11.51 8.03 4.14
C GLY A 647 10.53 8.57 3.11
N LEU A 648 10.32 7.78 2.06
CA LEU A 648 9.48 8.12 0.91
C LEU A 648 8.45 7.04 0.62
N PHE A 649 7.42 7.44 -0.10
CA PHE A 649 6.59 6.53 -0.88
C PHE A 649 6.26 7.16 -2.22
N ASN A 650 5.94 6.35 -3.22
CA ASN A 650 5.63 6.78 -4.58
C ASN A 650 4.56 5.85 -5.17
N ASP A 651 3.32 6.32 -5.17
CA ASP A 651 2.16 5.62 -5.71
C ASP A 651 1.97 6.00 -7.21
N GLY A 652 3.09 6.10 -7.92
CA GLY A 652 3.21 6.60 -9.30
C GLY A 652 4.42 6.01 -10.04
N LEU A 653 5.01 4.94 -9.50
CA LEU A 653 6.26 4.37 -9.99
C LEU A 653 6.11 3.83 -11.41
N PHE A 654 7.17 4.00 -12.20
CA PHE A 654 7.34 3.44 -13.55
C PHE A 654 6.39 3.98 -14.64
N TYR A 655 5.43 4.87 -14.32
CA TYR A 655 4.44 5.37 -15.27
C TYR A 655 5.04 6.13 -16.45
N ASN A 656 5.93 7.10 -16.19
CA ASN A 656 6.58 7.92 -17.21
C ASN A 656 7.86 8.57 -16.66
N LYS A 657 8.49 9.45 -17.45
CA LYS A 657 9.71 10.20 -17.06
C LYS A 657 9.60 10.96 -15.74
N ASP A 658 8.40 11.33 -15.31
CA ASP A 658 8.16 12.13 -14.10
C ASP A 658 7.56 11.29 -12.94
N ASP A 659 7.49 9.95 -13.09
CA ASP A 659 6.82 9.01 -12.17
C ASP A 659 5.43 9.53 -11.74
N TYR A 660 4.56 9.70 -12.74
CA TYR A 660 3.18 10.22 -12.60
C TYR A 660 3.09 11.55 -11.83
N GLY A 661 4.06 12.43 -12.04
CA GLY A 661 4.12 13.74 -11.40
C GLY A 661 4.75 13.72 -10.00
N THR A 662 5.45 12.65 -9.61
CA THR A 662 6.33 12.65 -8.43
C THR A 662 7.52 13.59 -8.63
N TYR A 663 8.08 13.62 -9.84
CA TYR A 663 9.17 14.51 -10.27
C TYR A 663 8.62 15.68 -11.12
N GLY A 664 9.52 16.53 -11.62
CA GLY A 664 9.18 17.69 -12.44
C GLY A 664 10.34 18.18 -13.30
N SER A 665 10.40 19.50 -13.52
CA SER A 665 11.33 20.15 -14.44
C SER A 665 12.22 21.22 -13.79
N TYR A 666 12.08 21.44 -12.48
CA TYR A 666 12.91 22.41 -11.75
C TYR A 666 14.30 21.87 -11.43
N ASP A 667 15.25 22.76 -11.23
CA ASP A 667 16.51 22.42 -10.59
C ASP A 667 16.32 22.30 -9.06
N ILE A 668 16.93 21.28 -8.45
CA ILE A 668 16.79 20.92 -7.03
C ILE A 668 17.22 22.01 -6.05
N SER A 669 17.98 23.03 -6.46
CA SER A 669 18.33 24.19 -5.62
C SER A 669 17.24 25.28 -5.54
N LYS A 670 16.16 25.16 -6.33
CA LYS A 670 15.07 26.16 -6.34
C LYS A 670 14.17 26.03 -5.11
N TYR A 671 13.70 27.19 -4.63
CA TYR A 671 12.80 27.33 -3.48
C TYR A 671 13.23 26.48 -2.27
N ASP A 672 14.54 26.55 -1.95
CA ASP A 672 15.20 25.80 -0.88
C ASP A 672 14.91 24.29 -0.88
N GLY A 673 14.86 23.68 -2.08
CA GLY A 673 14.60 22.26 -2.27
C GLY A 673 13.12 21.90 -2.33
N TYR A 674 12.19 22.81 -2.05
CA TYR A 674 10.74 22.57 -2.08
C TYR A 674 10.13 22.59 -3.49
N VAL A 675 10.82 21.95 -4.43
CA VAL A 675 10.36 21.70 -5.81
C VAL A 675 10.31 20.21 -6.13
N LYS A 676 9.46 19.85 -7.10
CA LYS A 676 9.59 18.62 -7.88
C LYS A 676 10.70 18.85 -8.91
N ALA A 677 11.88 18.29 -8.67
CA ALA A 677 13.07 18.50 -9.48
C ALA A 677 13.13 17.52 -10.68
N THR A 678 14.16 17.62 -11.53
CA THR A 678 14.32 16.71 -12.68
C THR A 678 14.55 15.26 -12.23
N ARG A 679 14.08 14.27 -13.01
CA ARG A 679 14.25 12.83 -12.69
C ARG A 679 15.67 12.46 -12.29
N GLU A 680 16.68 12.99 -12.98
CA GLU A 680 18.10 12.74 -12.67
C GLU A 680 18.46 13.18 -11.24
N GLN A 681 18.10 14.41 -10.87
CA GLN A 681 18.34 14.95 -9.53
C GLN A 681 17.50 14.24 -8.46
N GLU A 682 16.27 13.85 -8.77
CA GLU A 682 15.38 13.14 -7.85
C GLU A 682 15.79 11.68 -7.62
N VAL A 683 16.33 11.01 -8.64
CA VAL A 683 16.92 9.67 -8.51
C VAL A 683 18.25 9.75 -7.76
N GLU A 684 19.13 10.73 -8.04
CA GLU A 684 20.37 10.92 -7.28
C GLU A 684 20.12 11.25 -5.79
N TYR A 685 19.02 11.95 -5.50
CA TYR A 685 18.58 12.23 -4.13
C TYR A 685 18.08 10.96 -3.43
N GLN A 686 17.18 10.20 -4.07
CA GLN A 686 16.66 8.93 -3.55
C GLN A 686 17.78 7.89 -3.35
N ASN A 687 18.75 7.81 -4.26
CA ASN A 687 19.90 6.91 -4.16
C ASN A 687 20.77 7.14 -2.91
N LYS A 688 20.68 8.32 -2.29
CA LYS A 688 21.41 8.67 -1.06
C LYS A 688 20.51 8.53 0.17
N LEU A 689 19.28 9.05 0.08
CA LEU A 689 18.30 9.02 1.18
C LEU A 689 17.85 7.59 1.49
N CYS A 690 17.49 6.82 0.47
CA CYS A 690 16.83 5.53 0.64
C CYS A 690 17.78 4.39 1.05
N LEU A 691 19.06 4.73 1.32
CA LEU A 691 20.03 3.87 2.00
C LEU A 691 19.84 3.84 3.53
N THR A 692 19.11 4.80 4.12
CA THR A 692 18.86 4.86 5.57
C THR A 692 17.38 4.77 5.94
N VAL A 693 16.47 5.03 4.99
CA VAL A 693 15.02 5.01 5.16
C VAL A 693 14.33 4.35 3.96
N PRO A 694 13.15 3.73 4.13
CA PRO A 694 12.47 3.00 3.07
C PRO A 694 11.91 3.90 1.95
N ASN A 695 11.72 3.27 0.79
CA ASN A 695 11.00 3.79 -0.37
C ASN A 695 10.17 2.65 -0.98
N GLY A 696 9.04 2.95 -1.60
CA GLY A 696 8.10 1.94 -2.11
C GLY A 696 6.75 2.58 -2.44
N GLY A 697 5.73 1.79 -2.73
CA GLY A 697 4.40 2.32 -3.11
C GLY A 697 3.79 1.52 -4.24
N GLU A 698 3.28 2.20 -5.26
CA GLU A 698 2.48 1.56 -6.32
C GLU A 698 3.10 1.71 -7.71
N GLY A 699 3.08 0.62 -8.47
CA GLY A 699 3.59 0.57 -9.83
C GLY A 699 2.45 0.74 -10.84
N VAL A 700 2.46 1.86 -11.58
CA VAL A 700 1.33 2.26 -12.42
C VAL A 700 1.62 1.98 -13.90
N PHE A 701 0.83 1.09 -14.50
CA PHE A 701 0.89 0.82 -15.95
C PHE A 701 0.36 2.02 -16.75
N ASN A 702 1.13 2.49 -17.73
CA ASN A 702 0.76 3.60 -18.59
C ASN A 702 0.16 3.10 -19.90
N THR A 703 -1.15 3.25 -20.06
CA THR A 703 -1.88 2.88 -21.28
C THR A 703 -1.75 3.91 -22.42
N LYS A 704 -1.31 5.14 -22.14
CA LYS A 704 -1.20 6.24 -23.12
C LYS A 704 0.09 6.16 -23.97
N VAL A 705 0.99 5.20 -23.71
CA VAL A 705 2.18 4.94 -24.55
C VAL A 705 1.97 3.77 -25.50
N SER A 706 2.56 3.84 -26.69
CA SER A 706 2.54 2.75 -27.67
C SER A 706 3.08 1.45 -27.10
N ALA A 707 2.47 0.32 -27.48
CA ALA A 707 2.85 -1.02 -27.01
C ALA A 707 4.37 -1.25 -27.05
N ASP A 708 4.91 -1.70 -25.92
CA ASP A 708 6.35 -1.90 -25.74
C ASP A 708 6.85 -3.06 -26.60
N THR A 709 7.62 -2.72 -27.63
CA THR A 709 8.26 -3.67 -28.56
C THR A 709 9.63 -4.15 -28.08
N LYS A 710 10.12 -3.67 -26.93
CA LYS A 710 11.50 -3.84 -26.44
C LYS A 710 11.58 -4.81 -25.25
N ILE A 711 10.88 -5.92 -25.39
CA ILE A 711 10.82 -7.05 -24.43
C ILE A 711 11.82 -8.14 -24.90
N ASN A 712 12.40 -8.91 -23.96
CA ASN A 712 13.32 -10.02 -24.27
C ASN A 712 14.53 -9.57 -25.13
N LEU A 713 15.26 -8.57 -24.64
CA LEU A 713 16.38 -7.91 -25.34
C LEU A 713 17.73 -8.55 -25.02
N SER A 714 18.68 -8.44 -25.95
CA SER A 714 20.10 -8.73 -25.66
C SER A 714 20.74 -7.66 -24.76
N GLN A 715 21.84 -8.01 -24.08
CA GLN A 715 22.58 -7.08 -23.20
C GLN A 715 23.01 -5.77 -23.89
N GLU A 716 23.36 -5.81 -25.18
CA GLU A 716 23.70 -4.60 -25.93
C GLU A 716 22.48 -3.71 -26.17
N GLU A 717 21.30 -4.29 -26.37
CA GLU A 717 20.05 -3.56 -26.60
C GLU A 717 19.51 -2.97 -25.30
N ILE A 718 19.61 -3.69 -24.18
CA ILE A 718 19.37 -3.16 -22.83
C ILE A 718 20.26 -1.94 -22.57
N THR A 719 21.55 -2.03 -22.89
CA THR A 719 22.53 -0.93 -22.76
C THR A 719 22.22 0.28 -23.67
N LYS A 720 21.42 0.09 -24.74
CA LYS A 720 20.93 1.18 -25.61
C LYS A 720 19.63 1.77 -25.05
N LEU A 721 18.69 0.93 -24.60
CA LEU A 721 17.41 1.30 -24.01
C LEU A 721 17.58 2.14 -22.73
N LEU A 722 18.43 1.72 -21.79
CA LEU A 722 18.62 2.41 -20.51
C LEU A 722 19.19 3.85 -20.65
N LYS A 723 19.78 4.19 -21.81
CA LYS A 723 20.29 5.54 -22.09
C LYS A 723 19.23 6.51 -22.60
N ASN A 724 18.12 6.00 -23.12
CA ASN A 724 16.99 6.79 -23.60
C ASN A 724 15.71 5.95 -23.52
N PRO A 725 15.14 5.76 -22.32
CA PRO A 725 13.95 4.95 -22.12
C PRO A 725 12.71 5.61 -22.75
N GLU A 726 12.12 4.93 -23.73
CA GLU A 726 10.88 5.33 -24.41
C GLU A 726 9.62 4.89 -23.63
N ASN A 727 9.72 3.77 -22.90
CA ASN A 727 8.67 3.26 -22.02
C ASN A 727 9.27 2.93 -20.64
N TYR A 728 8.68 3.45 -19.57
CA TYR A 728 9.19 3.32 -18.19
C TYR A 728 8.64 2.09 -17.46
N ASN A 729 7.54 1.50 -17.96
CA ASN A 729 7.00 0.22 -17.52
C ASN A 729 7.80 -0.98 -18.06
N ASN A 730 8.69 -0.77 -19.04
CA ASN A 730 9.57 -1.84 -19.55
C ASN A 730 10.39 -2.45 -18.41
N PHE A 731 10.41 -3.78 -18.31
CA PHE A 731 11.09 -4.51 -17.23
C PHE A 731 12.51 -4.03 -16.93
N TYR A 732 13.35 -3.81 -17.95
CA TYR A 732 14.74 -3.40 -17.74
C TYR A 732 14.83 -1.98 -17.17
N VAL A 733 13.98 -1.07 -17.65
CA VAL A 733 13.89 0.31 -17.17
C VAL A 733 13.33 0.35 -15.75
N SER A 734 12.27 -0.41 -15.47
CA SER A 734 11.68 -0.52 -14.14
C SER A 734 12.65 -1.14 -13.13
N LYS A 735 13.37 -2.21 -13.49
CA LYS A 735 14.44 -2.83 -12.68
C LYS A 735 15.54 -1.84 -12.31
N GLU A 736 16.08 -1.14 -13.30
CA GLU A 736 17.19 -0.20 -13.08
C GLU A 736 16.72 1.01 -12.25
N HIS A 737 15.50 1.50 -12.48
CA HIS A 737 14.92 2.57 -11.66
C HIS A 737 14.68 2.13 -10.21
N ALA A 738 14.06 0.96 -10.01
CA ALA A 738 13.77 0.40 -8.68
C ALA A 738 15.03 0.19 -7.85
N LYS A 739 16.10 -0.27 -8.48
CA LYS A 739 17.44 -0.40 -7.90
C LYS A 739 18.03 0.94 -7.48
N ASN A 740 17.97 1.96 -8.35
CA ASN A 740 18.60 3.25 -8.08
C ASN A 740 17.87 4.09 -7.01
N ILE A 741 16.55 3.92 -6.82
CA ILE A 741 15.78 4.61 -5.76
C ILE A 741 15.54 3.77 -4.50
N HIS A 742 16.11 2.56 -4.44
CA HIS A 742 16.00 1.58 -3.34
C HIS A 742 14.56 1.18 -2.97
N VAL A 743 13.80 0.69 -3.96
CA VAL A 743 12.44 0.18 -3.75
C VAL A 743 12.46 -1.02 -2.81
N SER A 744 11.83 -0.83 -1.67
CA SER A 744 11.76 -1.76 -0.54
C SER A 744 10.51 -2.64 -0.60
N PHE A 745 9.41 -2.07 -1.09
CA PHE A 745 8.13 -2.75 -1.24
C PHE A 745 7.29 -2.18 -2.39
N LEU A 746 6.34 -2.97 -2.89
CA LEU A 746 5.33 -2.57 -3.89
C LEU A 746 3.94 -3.11 -3.51
N ASN A 747 2.87 -2.41 -3.89
CA ASN A 747 1.51 -2.94 -3.87
C ASN A 747 1.40 -4.08 -4.90
N ASP A 748 0.91 -5.27 -4.53
CA ASP A 748 0.65 -6.34 -5.52
C ASP A 748 -0.76 -6.30 -6.12
N ASP A 749 -1.65 -5.49 -5.57
CA ASP A 749 -3.00 -5.27 -6.07
C ASP A 749 -3.09 -4.16 -7.13
N PHE A 750 -2.25 -3.11 -7.04
CA PHE A 750 -2.20 -2.01 -8.02
C PHE A 750 -0.81 -1.86 -8.69
N HIS A 751 -0.65 -1.86 -10.01
CA HIS A 751 -1.64 -1.98 -11.10
C HIS A 751 -1.35 -3.26 -11.92
N LYS A 752 -2.22 -4.28 -11.86
CA LYS A 752 -1.94 -5.67 -12.31
C LYS A 752 -1.37 -5.81 -13.73
N ASP A 753 -1.71 -4.90 -14.65
CA ASP A 753 -1.21 -4.90 -16.02
C ASP A 753 0.30 -4.62 -16.14
N LEU A 754 0.88 -3.88 -15.19
CA LEU A 754 2.33 -3.70 -15.10
C LEU A 754 3.03 -5.03 -14.81
N PHE A 755 2.47 -5.81 -13.88
CA PHE A 755 3.01 -7.10 -13.48
C PHE A 755 2.86 -8.13 -14.61
N ARG A 756 1.72 -8.10 -15.32
CA ARG A 756 1.49 -8.85 -16.57
C ARG A 756 2.54 -8.50 -17.63
N HIS A 757 2.89 -7.22 -17.78
CA HIS A 757 3.91 -6.76 -18.73
C HIS A 757 5.32 -7.21 -18.35
N TRP A 758 5.76 -7.03 -17.09
CA TRP A 758 7.05 -7.53 -16.61
C TRP A 758 7.20 -9.04 -16.76
N ASN A 759 6.10 -9.79 -16.63
CA ASN A 759 6.08 -11.24 -16.80
C ASN A 759 6.27 -11.70 -18.26
N LEU A 760 6.23 -10.79 -19.25
CA LEU A 760 6.57 -11.09 -20.65
C LEU A 760 8.09 -11.23 -20.88
N THR A 761 8.92 -10.72 -19.98
CA THR A 761 10.37 -11.01 -20.00
C THR A 761 10.59 -12.40 -19.42
N THR A 762 11.10 -13.31 -20.25
CA THR A 762 11.32 -14.71 -19.93
C THR A 762 12.73 -14.95 -19.36
N SER A 763 12.93 -16.06 -18.64
CA SER A 763 14.19 -16.34 -17.93
C SER A 763 15.43 -16.39 -18.82
N ASN A 764 15.28 -16.73 -20.11
CA ASN A 764 16.37 -16.69 -21.10
C ASN A 764 16.97 -15.29 -21.33
N TYR A 765 16.28 -14.24 -20.87
CA TYR A 765 16.68 -12.83 -20.98
C TYR A 765 16.83 -12.14 -19.60
N ILE A 766 16.87 -12.94 -18.54
CA ILE A 766 17.44 -12.58 -17.23
C ILE A 766 18.90 -13.03 -17.25
N TYR A 767 19.82 -12.09 -17.03
CA TYR A 767 21.25 -12.33 -17.26
C TYR A 767 22.06 -12.51 -15.97
N GLU A 768 21.41 -12.40 -14.81
CA GLU A 768 21.99 -12.66 -13.50
C GLU A 768 22.28 -14.17 -13.31
N PRO A 769 23.52 -14.57 -12.96
CA PRO A 769 23.86 -15.98 -12.81
C PRO A 769 22.99 -16.70 -11.77
N ASN A 770 22.50 -17.88 -12.13
CA ASN A 770 21.60 -18.73 -11.33
C ASN A 770 20.15 -18.22 -11.17
N TRP A 771 19.72 -17.19 -11.91
CA TRP A 771 18.32 -16.73 -11.92
C TRP A 771 17.55 -17.30 -13.12
N ASN A 772 16.60 -18.21 -12.86
CA ASN A 772 15.73 -18.81 -13.89
C ASN A 772 14.25 -18.46 -13.64
N VAL A 773 13.94 -17.16 -13.69
CA VAL A 773 12.63 -16.61 -13.33
C VAL A 773 12.14 -15.61 -14.39
N THR A 774 10.86 -15.20 -14.37
CA THR A 774 10.36 -14.12 -15.23
C THR A 774 10.78 -12.74 -14.73
N GLY A 775 10.64 -11.70 -15.56
CA GLY A 775 10.93 -10.31 -15.15
C GLY A 775 10.11 -9.83 -13.96
N LEU A 776 8.85 -10.26 -13.84
CA LEU A 776 8.02 -10.03 -12.65
C LEU A 776 8.65 -10.66 -11.41
N GLN A 777 8.93 -11.97 -11.45
CA GLN A 777 9.53 -12.72 -10.34
C GLN A 777 10.92 -12.19 -9.97
N TYR A 778 11.70 -11.71 -10.95
CA TYR A 778 12.97 -11.05 -10.70
C TYR A 778 12.77 -9.80 -9.84
N ILE A 779 11.84 -8.92 -10.20
CA ILE A 779 11.52 -7.72 -9.39
C ILE A 779 11.01 -8.14 -8.01
N SER A 780 10.01 -9.02 -7.91
CA SER A 780 9.46 -9.54 -6.64
C SER A 780 10.55 -9.94 -5.65
N ASN A 781 11.50 -10.75 -6.11
CA ASN A 781 12.49 -11.40 -5.26
C ASN A 781 13.67 -10.48 -4.91
N HIS A 782 13.76 -9.29 -5.52
CA HIS A 782 14.75 -8.24 -5.24
C HIS A 782 14.18 -7.05 -4.44
N LEU A 783 12.86 -6.95 -4.22
CA LEU A 783 12.26 -5.91 -3.38
C LEU A 783 12.84 -5.95 -1.96
N GLY A 784 13.32 -4.81 -1.45
CA GLY A 784 13.92 -4.75 -0.12
C GLY A 784 15.35 -5.31 -0.08
N TYR A 785 15.71 -5.94 1.04
CA TYR A 785 17.00 -6.60 1.22
C TYR A 785 16.95 -8.08 0.84
N ARG A 786 18.01 -8.58 0.21
CA ARG A 786 18.23 -9.99 -0.12
C ARG A 786 19.68 -10.36 0.14
N TYR A 787 19.94 -10.90 1.33
CA TYR A 787 21.28 -11.36 1.69
C TYR A 787 21.58 -12.73 1.06
N VAL A 788 22.79 -12.90 0.50
CA VAL A 788 23.27 -14.17 -0.07
C VAL A 788 24.66 -14.50 0.48
N LEU A 789 24.82 -15.66 1.09
CA LEU A 789 26.11 -16.19 1.51
C LEU A 789 26.89 -16.64 0.27
N ARG A 790 28.13 -16.15 0.13
CA ARG A 790 28.99 -16.38 -1.03
C ARG A 790 30.12 -17.36 -0.77
N SER A 791 30.79 -17.23 0.37
CA SER A 791 31.87 -18.14 0.76
C SER A 791 32.20 -18.05 2.24
N SER A 792 32.86 -19.09 2.75
CA SER A 792 33.42 -19.15 4.09
C SER A 792 34.89 -19.57 4.03
N SER A 793 35.69 -19.14 5.00
CA SER A 793 37.12 -19.48 5.09
C SER A 793 37.62 -19.27 6.52
N PHE A 794 38.62 -20.05 6.95
CA PHE A 794 39.20 -19.95 8.29
C PHE A 794 40.72 -19.89 8.20
N SER A 795 41.34 -18.92 8.87
CA SER A 795 42.80 -18.81 8.97
C SER A 795 43.20 -18.04 10.23
N ASN A 796 44.30 -18.41 10.88
CA ASN A 796 44.82 -17.70 12.07
C ASN A 796 43.80 -17.49 13.21
N ASN A 797 42.91 -18.47 13.42
CA ASN A 797 41.74 -18.44 14.33
C ASN A 797 40.59 -17.50 13.92
N LEU A 798 40.71 -16.80 12.79
CA LEU A 798 39.68 -15.96 12.22
C LEU A 798 38.82 -16.76 11.24
N LEU A 799 37.53 -16.91 11.55
CA LEU A 799 36.51 -17.28 10.55
C LEU A 799 36.11 -16.01 9.79
N LYS A 800 36.08 -16.13 8.47
CA LYS A 800 35.72 -15.11 7.51
C LYS A 800 34.56 -15.63 6.67
N ILE A 801 33.44 -14.92 6.69
CA ILE A 801 32.26 -15.20 5.88
C ILE A 801 32.09 -14.02 4.91
N ILE A 802 31.96 -14.30 3.63
CA ILE A 802 31.58 -13.32 2.60
C ILE A 802 30.11 -13.51 2.29
N LEU A 803 29.38 -12.41 2.33
CA LEU A 803 28.00 -12.30 1.87
C LEU A 803 27.83 -11.03 1.02
N GLU A 804 26.74 -10.96 0.27
CA GLU A 804 26.33 -9.78 -0.51
C GLU A 804 24.87 -9.46 -0.15
N ASN A 805 24.49 -8.17 -0.13
CA ASN A 805 23.09 -7.80 -0.30
C ASN A 805 22.86 -7.51 -1.78
N ILE A 806 22.01 -8.30 -2.42
CA ILE A 806 21.65 -8.15 -3.84
C ILE A 806 20.22 -7.63 -4.03
N GLY A 807 19.51 -7.34 -2.95
CA GLY A 807 18.21 -6.67 -3.01
C GLY A 807 18.36 -5.21 -3.44
N PHE A 808 17.29 -4.60 -3.95
CA PHE A 808 17.28 -3.20 -4.37
C PHE A 808 17.56 -2.23 -3.22
N ALA A 809 17.31 -2.63 -1.96
CA ALA A 809 17.41 -1.79 -0.78
C ALA A 809 18.19 -2.46 0.38
N PRO A 810 18.71 -1.68 1.35
CA PRO A 810 19.21 -2.22 2.61
C PRO A 810 18.08 -2.65 3.54
N ALA A 811 18.42 -3.34 4.63
CA ALA A 811 17.52 -3.48 5.76
C ALA A 811 17.57 -2.21 6.62
N TYR A 812 16.42 -1.73 7.09
CA TYR A 812 16.31 -0.53 7.93
C TYR A 812 16.28 -0.84 9.44
N LYS A 813 15.95 -2.08 9.81
CA LYS A 813 16.00 -2.60 11.18
C LYS A 813 17.32 -3.35 11.41
N THR A 814 17.81 -3.34 12.66
CA THR A 814 19.05 -4.05 13.05
C THR A 814 18.76 -5.50 13.39
N PHE A 815 19.55 -6.42 12.88
CA PHE A 815 19.45 -7.86 13.10
C PHE A 815 20.66 -8.39 13.88
N GLU A 816 20.43 -9.19 14.93
CA GLU A 816 21.49 -9.93 15.63
C GLU A 816 22.15 -10.91 14.67
N THR A 817 23.47 -10.88 14.53
CA THR A 817 24.21 -11.80 13.65
C THR A 817 25.00 -12.79 14.51
N LYS A 818 24.90 -14.09 14.22
CA LYS A 818 25.40 -15.16 15.09
C LYS A 818 26.08 -16.28 14.32
N VAL A 819 27.07 -16.91 14.95
CA VAL A 819 27.64 -18.19 14.50
C VAL A 819 27.46 -19.25 15.57
N TYR A 820 26.95 -20.40 15.14
CA TYR A 820 26.78 -21.59 15.98
C TYR A 820 27.81 -22.64 15.59
N LEU A 821 28.40 -23.29 16.59
CA LEU A 821 29.33 -24.41 16.40
C LEU A 821 28.79 -25.61 17.16
N LYS A 822 28.34 -26.63 16.42
CA LYS A 822 27.66 -27.81 16.95
C LYS A 822 28.51 -29.05 16.75
N SER A 823 28.84 -29.74 17.83
CA SER A 823 29.36 -31.11 17.84
C SER A 823 28.30 -32.09 18.35
N THR A 824 28.66 -33.35 18.57
CA THR A 824 27.78 -34.34 19.19
C THR A 824 27.37 -33.98 20.62
N ASN A 825 28.29 -33.37 21.40
CA ASN A 825 28.10 -33.14 22.84
C ASN A 825 28.01 -31.66 23.24
N GLN A 826 28.25 -30.72 22.30
CA GLN A 826 28.39 -29.31 22.62
C GLN A 826 27.79 -28.41 21.53
N LEU A 827 27.10 -27.36 21.97
CA LEU A 827 26.75 -26.19 21.17
C LEU A 827 27.48 -24.97 21.72
N LEU A 828 28.12 -24.19 20.84
CA LEU A 828 28.72 -22.90 21.17
C LEU A 828 28.09 -21.81 20.30
N GLU A 829 27.48 -20.81 20.93
CA GLU A 829 27.02 -19.58 20.27
C GLU A 829 28.13 -18.51 20.32
N VAL A 830 28.29 -17.76 19.22
CA VAL A 830 29.17 -16.58 19.13
C VAL A 830 28.42 -15.44 18.44
N GLU A 831 28.06 -14.42 19.22
CA GLU A 831 27.51 -13.14 18.76
C GLU A 831 28.54 -12.37 17.91
N ILE A 832 28.09 -11.73 16.83
CA ILE A 832 28.91 -10.97 15.89
C ILE A 832 28.48 -9.50 15.94
N LYS A 833 29.38 -8.64 16.40
CA LYS A 833 29.14 -7.19 16.50
C LYS A 833 29.28 -6.53 15.14
N THR A 834 28.14 -6.39 14.47
CA THR A 834 27.97 -5.82 13.13
C THR A 834 26.67 -5.01 13.08
N ASP A 835 26.50 -4.17 12.06
CA ASP A 835 25.27 -3.41 11.82
C ASP A 835 24.87 -3.61 10.35
N ASN A 836 23.89 -4.46 10.12
CA ASN A 836 23.45 -4.92 8.79
C ASN A 836 22.85 -3.81 7.92
N ARG A 837 22.44 -2.70 8.53
CA ARG A 837 21.96 -1.48 7.85
C ARG A 837 23.10 -0.70 7.19
N LYS A 838 24.35 -0.97 7.59
CA LYS A 838 25.58 -0.35 7.04
C LYS A 838 26.29 -1.25 6.03
N TRP A 839 25.64 -2.33 5.59
CA TRP A 839 26.17 -3.24 4.58
C TRP A 839 25.85 -2.73 3.19
N SER A 840 26.88 -2.51 2.36
CA SER A 840 26.73 -1.93 1.03
C SER A 840 26.07 -2.91 0.04
N LEU A 841 25.21 -2.36 -0.82
CA LEU A 841 24.53 -3.09 -1.89
C LEU A 841 25.53 -3.56 -2.96
N ASP A 842 25.22 -4.68 -3.63
CA ASP A 842 26.00 -5.32 -4.70
C ASP A 842 27.50 -5.56 -4.36
N SER A 843 27.83 -5.56 -3.07
CA SER A 843 29.20 -5.48 -2.57
C SER A 843 29.50 -6.63 -1.61
N LYS A 844 30.72 -7.16 -1.70
CA LYS A 844 31.17 -8.26 -0.83
C LYS A 844 31.44 -7.76 0.59
N ILE A 845 30.45 -7.96 1.45
CA ILE A 845 30.50 -7.72 2.88
C ILE A 845 31.33 -8.84 3.53
N GLU A 846 32.32 -8.45 4.34
CA GLU A 846 33.20 -9.40 5.02
C GLU A 846 32.91 -9.43 6.53
N VAL A 847 32.22 -10.48 6.97
CA VAL A 847 31.95 -10.75 8.37
C VAL A 847 33.09 -11.57 8.98
N ARG A 848 33.61 -11.15 10.14
CA ARG A 848 34.82 -11.70 10.78
C ARG A 848 34.54 -12.11 12.22
N ILE A 849 34.99 -13.30 12.59
CA ILE A 849 34.83 -13.89 13.94
C ILE A 849 36.18 -14.41 14.41
N ASP A 850 36.75 -13.82 15.48
CA ASP A 850 37.99 -14.30 16.10
C ASP A 850 37.69 -15.35 17.18
N PHE A 851 38.01 -16.61 16.89
CA PHE A 851 37.81 -17.74 17.80
C PHE A 851 38.87 -17.84 18.90
N LYS A 852 39.88 -16.98 18.94
CA LYS A 852 40.99 -17.02 19.93
C LYS A 852 40.54 -17.13 21.39
N ASN A 853 39.46 -16.44 21.77
CA ASN A 853 38.89 -16.47 23.12
C ASN A 853 37.95 -17.66 23.37
N ASN A 854 37.61 -18.41 22.32
CA ASN A 854 36.74 -19.58 22.34
C ASN A 854 37.54 -20.89 22.22
N LEU A 855 38.81 -20.86 21.81
CA LEU A 855 39.67 -22.05 21.64
C LEU A 855 39.74 -22.96 22.87
N SER A 856 39.62 -22.40 24.07
CA SER A 856 39.60 -23.15 25.34
C SER A 856 38.26 -23.84 25.64
N LYS A 857 37.17 -23.50 24.93
CA LYS A 857 35.82 -24.02 25.16
C LYS A 857 35.54 -25.32 24.40
N PHE A 858 36.27 -25.60 23.31
CA PHE A 858 36.02 -26.76 22.45
C PHE A 858 36.41 -28.09 23.13
N THR A 859 35.40 -28.87 23.55
CA THR A 859 35.57 -30.20 24.15
C THR A 859 35.90 -31.28 23.11
N ASP A 860 35.31 -31.20 21.93
CA ASP A 860 35.29 -32.29 20.93
C ASP A 860 36.33 -32.04 19.82
N GLU A 861 36.43 -32.96 18.86
CA GLU A 861 37.36 -32.84 17.72
C GLU A 861 36.74 -32.19 16.47
N THR A 862 35.41 -32.25 16.30
CA THR A 862 34.73 -31.78 15.07
C THR A 862 33.45 -31.02 15.41
N TYR A 863 33.26 -29.88 14.75
CA TYR A 863 32.12 -28.99 14.91
C TYR A 863 31.60 -28.56 13.54
N ASP A 864 30.32 -28.72 13.28
CA ASP A 864 29.66 -28.05 12.16
C ASP A 864 29.42 -26.58 12.52
N VAL A 865 29.72 -25.70 11.58
CA VAL A 865 29.70 -24.25 11.74
C VAL A 865 28.55 -23.69 10.92
N TYR A 866 27.64 -22.98 11.58
CA TYR A 866 26.44 -22.38 11.00
C TYR A 866 26.47 -20.87 11.19
N PHE A 867 25.78 -20.15 10.32
CA PHE A 867 25.63 -18.69 10.35
C PHE A 867 24.16 -18.33 10.31
N ASN A 868 23.73 -17.46 11.24
CA ASN A 868 22.35 -17.01 11.36
C ASN A 868 22.27 -15.48 11.49
N MET A 869 21.13 -14.91 11.09
CA MET A 869 20.73 -13.56 11.41
C MET A 869 19.31 -13.57 11.98
N TYR A 870 19.08 -12.87 13.07
CA TYR A 870 17.84 -12.88 13.84
C TYR A 870 17.34 -11.46 14.06
N ASP A 871 16.07 -11.21 13.76
CA ASP A 871 15.42 -9.95 14.08
C ASP A 871 14.76 -10.02 15.47
N PRO A 872 15.25 -9.26 16.47
CA PRO A 872 14.64 -9.27 17.80
C PRO A 872 13.23 -8.65 17.86
N ASN A 873 12.82 -7.89 16.82
CA ASN A 873 11.53 -7.20 16.78
C ASN A 873 10.38 -8.13 16.33
N THR A 874 10.57 -8.89 15.25
CA THR A 874 9.64 -9.96 14.83
C THR A 874 9.90 -11.30 15.51
N LYS A 875 11.06 -11.48 16.16
CA LYS A 875 11.54 -12.73 16.76
C LYS A 875 11.80 -13.84 15.73
N LEU A 876 12.17 -13.47 14.51
CA LEU A 876 12.40 -14.38 13.38
C LEU A 876 13.85 -14.42 12.91
N ASP A 877 14.28 -15.58 12.43
CA ASP A 877 15.52 -15.68 11.66
C ASP A 877 15.34 -15.23 10.22
N ILE A 878 16.18 -14.30 9.79
CA ILE A 878 16.26 -13.75 8.45
C ILE A 878 16.81 -14.79 7.48
N LYS A 879 16.01 -15.15 6.47
CA LYS A 879 16.37 -16.10 5.44
C LYS A 879 17.28 -15.46 4.40
N PHE A 880 18.21 -16.25 3.89
CA PHE A 880 19.16 -15.87 2.85
C PHE A 880 18.74 -16.48 1.51
N GLY A 881 19.07 -15.81 0.41
CA GLY A 881 18.87 -16.29 -0.96
C GLY A 881 19.85 -17.40 -1.32
N ASN A 882 19.85 -18.51 -0.59
CA ASN A 882 20.75 -19.65 -0.79
C ASN A 882 19.96 -20.96 -0.95
N THR A 883 20.46 -21.89 -1.79
CA THR A 883 19.86 -23.24 -1.93
C THR A 883 20.31 -24.22 -0.83
N ASN A 884 21.06 -23.74 0.16
CA ASN A 884 21.59 -24.54 1.26
C ASN A 884 20.49 -24.80 2.30
N GLU A 885 20.52 -25.97 2.94
CA GLU A 885 19.55 -26.32 3.98
C GLU A 885 19.59 -25.32 5.15
N TYR A 886 18.41 -24.88 5.58
CA TYR A 886 18.21 -24.02 6.74
C TYR A 886 17.88 -24.85 7.97
N TYR A 887 18.62 -24.67 9.06
CA TYR A 887 18.38 -25.39 10.31
C TYR A 887 17.84 -24.42 11.36
N ASN A 888 16.62 -24.68 11.84
CA ASN A 888 15.85 -23.73 12.66
C ASN A 888 16.59 -23.18 13.89
N ASP A 889 17.40 -24.00 14.57
CA ASP A 889 18.10 -23.55 15.78
C ASP A 889 19.47 -22.88 15.51
N TYR A 890 19.98 -22.91 14.27
CA TYR A 890 21.40 -22.62 13.97
C TYR A 890 21.66 -21.74 12.73
N GLY A 891 20.69 -21.60 11.84
CA GLY A 891 20.86 -20.93 10.55
C GLY A 891 21.41 -21.84 9.45
N TYR A 892 22.17 -21.27 8.51
CA TYR A 892 22.74 -21.99 7.36
C TYR A 892 24.11 -22.58 7.71
N LYS A 893 24.34 -23.87 7.41
CA LYS A 893 25.68 -24.47 7.55
C LYS A 893 26.66 -23.82 6.57
N VAL A 894 27.75 -23.24 7.07
CA VAL A 894 28.81 -22.59 6.28
C VAL A 894 30.09 -23.43 6.16
N GLY A 895 30.29 -24.42 7.04
CA GLY A 895 31.44 -25.33 6.97
C GLY A 895 31.52 -26.29 8.15
N THR A 896 32.65 -26.98 8.26
CA THR A 896 32.99 -27.88 9.38
C THR A 896 34.41 -27.56 9.86
N LEU A 897 34.57 -27.38 11.17
CA LEU A 897 35.83 -27.15 11.86
C LEU A 897 36.33 -28.46 12.48
N THR A 898 37.59 -28.82 12.25
CA THR A 898 38.23 -30.00 12.87
C THR A 898 39.45 -29.57 13.66
N ILE A 899 39.47 -29.87 14.95
CA ILE A 899 40.49 -29.45 15.91
C ILE A 899 41.30 -30.68 16.33
N LYS A 900 42.54 -30.78 15.83
CA LYS A 900 43.50 -31.76 16.36
C LYS A 900 44.21 -31.18 17.58
N LYS A 901 44.04 -31.83 18.72
CA LYS A 901 44.63 -31.43 20.02
C LYS A 901 46.09 -31.90 20.12
#